data_AF-A0A0J7KYS5-F1
#
_entry.id   AF-A0A0J7KYS5-F1
#
_cell.length_a   1.000
_cell.length_b   1.000
_cell.length_c   1.000
_cell.angle_alpha   90.00
_cell.angle_beta   90.00
_cell.angle_gamma   90.00
#
_symmetry.space_group_name_H-M   'P 1'
#
loop_
_entity.id
_entity.type
_entity.pdbx_description
1 polymer ?
#
loop_
_entity_poly.entity_id
_entity_poly.type
_entity_poly.pdbx_seq_one_letter_code
_entity_poly.pdbx_strand_id
1 'polypeptide(L)'
;MDKTQEVADGRTYTTTENDMRLNNETSNFLQISTTSSQEKITLTDITPQIIASCIIHCMVIKAGINMAYSTVLLNGLESDSADMKVTEKEESWIASLVTITLPIGSIIVGPLMDKFGRKTVCLLSCIPAAISWVSLIFAKSLITIYAARVIAGIAAGLTTVGLVYISELSHPQVRPMLLCLNSVFVSLGILITCCLAVLLDWRKMAMIFLALECCIFFALYFVPESPYWLVCFTNGMFDEKRICKMKRSLKRLNRRQTEDKIILFFYGLISPTHYAYILQPSIFVIAREIFRANNNSKTYKDQLPFPRDNNNSQRQKDVDIALQRLQKERYFAHFLLQPKNYFRYEEQILKLEYNIVPGLGENGKPAYLYGKDKFRGEAALKKKALNVVLSNKISLTRKLPDIRNSLLQPLLQRIKDNKNAVLMPIIDNISEETLEYFHDNEASFFQVGGFTWSGHFTWINIQKHEIELRSSPISPTRSPTMAGGLFAIDRKYFWEIGSYDDKMDGWGGENLEMSFRIWQCGGTLEIIPCSRVGHIFRNFHPYKFPNDKDTHGINTARLAFVWMDGYKRLFLLHRSEFKDNPKLFGNISERLELRKRLKCKSFKWYLDNIYPEKFIPDENAVAYGRVRLRSKQLCLDNLQHEEDKPYNLGLYSCHTKLYPSQFFSLSNSGELRKEETCGIILDENQKPHAQIQMTECNSENGGKDWILTNVSMAE
;
A
#
# COMPACT_ATOMS: atom_id res chain seq x y z
N MET A 1 -56.95 9.93 -1.56
CA MET A 1 -57.89 9.03 -2.25
C MET A 1 -57.18 8.60 -3.53
N ASP A 2 -56.86 7.35 -3.79
CA ASP A 2 -57.32 6.10 -3.19
C ASP A 2 -56.23 5.03 -3.42
N LYS A 3 -56.23 4.01 -2.56
CA LYS A 3 -55.34 2.84 -2.62
C LYS A 3 -55.87 1.84 -3.65
N THR A 4 -54.98 1.10 -4.31
CA THR A 4 -55.28 -0.26 -4.76
C THR A 4 -54.11 -1.20 -4.51
N GLN A 5 -54.45 -2.28 -3.80
CA GLN A 5 -53.65 -3.46 -3.48
C GLN A 5 -53.38 -4.28 -4.73
N GLU A 6 -52.22 -4.95 -4.77
CA GLU A 6 -52.08 -6.20 -5.52
C GLU A 6 -51.68 -7.35 -4.59
N VAL A 7 -52.35 -8.45 -4.84
CA VAL A 7 -52.52 -9.66 -4.05
C VAL A 7 -51.37 -10.63 -4.33
N ALA A 8 -50.93 -11.33 -3.29
CA ALA A 8 -50.03 -12.46 -3.38
C ALA A 8 -50.70 -13.66 -4.06
N ASP A 9 -50.01 -14.31 -5.00
CA ASP A 9 -50.27 -15.71 -5.31
C ASP A 9 -48.98 -16.52 -5.20
N GLY A 10 -49.08 -17.62 -4.45
CA GLY A 10 -47.98 -18.46 -4.03
C GLY A 10 -47.62 -19.47 -5.11
N ARG A 11 -46.34 -19.54 -5.46
CA ARG A 11 -45.72 -20.78 -5.93
C ARG A 11 -44.53 -21.10 -5.05
N THR A 12 -44.74 -22.10 -4.22
CA THR A 12 -43.73 -22.87 -3.50
C THR A 12 -42.72 -23.41 -4.51
N TYR A 13 -41.54 -22.80 -4.58
CA TYR A 13 -40.39 -23.40 -5.25
C TYR A 13 -39.82 -24.47 -4.32
N THR A 14 -40.02 -25.73 -4.69
CA THR A 14 -39.29 -26.86 -4.14
C THR A 14 -37.81 -26.66 -4.41
N THR A 15 -37.07 -26.25 -3.37
CA THR A 15 -35.61 -26.25 -3.35
C THR A 15 -35.13 -27.68 -3.57
N THR A 16 -34.72 -27.98 -4.80
CA THR A 16 -34.07 -29.26 -5.12
C THR A 16 -32.72 -29.33 -4.38
N GLU A 17 -32.34 -30.52 -3.90
CA GLU A 17 -31.07 -30.77 -3.18
C GLU A 17 -29.81 -30.25 -3.91
N ASN A 18 -29.90 -29.97 -5.21
CA ASN A 18 -28.82 -29.37 -6.00
C ASN A 18 -28.58 -27.88 -5.69
N ASP A 19 -29.59 -27.10 -5.28
CA ASP A 19 -29.41 -25.70 -4.86
C ASP A 19 -28.73 -25.60 -3.49
N MET A 20 -28.93 -26.59 -2.61
CA MET A 20 -28.19 -26.69 -1.34
C MET A 20 -26.72 -27.10 -1.55
N ARG A 21 -26.42 -27.96 -2.53
CA ARG A 21 -25.03 -28.30 -2.89
C ARG A 21 -24.30 -27.13 -3.58
N LEU A 22 -24.97 -26.37 -4.45
CA LEU A 22 -24.36 -25.21 -5.10
C LEU A 22 -24.10 -24.06 -4.10
N ASN A 23 -25.01 -23.85 -3.14
CA ASN A 23 -24.80 -22.90 -2.04
C ASN A 23 -23.71 -23.37 -1.05
N ASN A 24 -23.52 -24.67 -0.83
CA ASN A 24 -22.44 -25.20 0.01
C ASN A 24 -21.07 -25.24 -0.69
N GLU A 25 -21.00 -25.32 -2.02
CA GLU A 25 -19.73 -25.23 -2.75
C GLU A 25 -19.30 -23.78 -3.01
N THR A 26 -20.25 -22.85 -3.16
CA THR A 26 -19.94 -21.41 -3.34
C THR A 26 -19.80 -20.62 -2.03
N SER A 27 -20.42 -21.06 -0.92
CA SER A 27 -20.09 -20.53 0.41
C SER A 27 -18.62 -20.80 0.78
N ASN A 28 -18.06 -21.92 0.31
CA ASN A 28 -16.64 -22.25 0.50
C ASN A 28 -15.67 -21.45 -0.40
N PHE A 29 -16.14 -20.85 -1.50
CA PHE A 29 -15.27 -20.07 -2.42
C PHE A 29 -15.28 -18.56 -2.15
N LEU A 30 -16.33 -18.02 -1.51
CA LEU A 30 -16.44 -16.59 -1.14
C LEU A 30 -16.16 -16.30 0.34
N GLN A 31 -15.89 -17.32 1.17
CA GLN A 31 -15.38 -17.15 2.54
C GLN A 31 -13.85 -17.09 2.67
N ILE A 32 -13.11 -17.01 1.55
CA ILE A 32 -11.66 -16.77 1.61
C ILE A 32 -11.40 -15.26 1.49
N SER A 33 -11.97 -14.50 2.43
CA SER A 33 -11.55 -13.17 2.93
C SER A 33 -12.62 -12.66 3.89
N THR A 34 -12.27 -12.57 5.18
CA THR A 34 -13.07 -12.01 6.30
C THR A 34 -14.04 -12.90 7.08
N THR A 35 -13.88 -14.22 7.02
CA THR A 35 -13.96 -15.01 8.26
C THR A 35 -12.58 -15.56 8.57
N SER A 36 -11.71 -14.71 9.14
CA SER A 36 -10.98 -15.28 10.27
C SER A 36 -12.09 -15.62 11.26
N SER A 37 -12.50 -16.88 11.32
CA SER A 37 -12.83 -17.41 12.63
C SER A 37 -11.69 -16.93 13.52
N GLN A 38 -11.98 -16.02 14.44
CA GLN A 38 -11.10 -15.81 15.57
C GLN A 38 -11.13 -17.15 16.30
N GLU A 39 -10.32 -18.11 15.82
CA GLU A 39 -10.01 -19.32 16.54
C GLU A 39 -9.45 -18.82 17.87
N LYS A 40 -10.26 -18.95 18.93
CA LYS A 40 -9.83 -18.59 20.29
C LYS A 40 -8.53 -19.33 20.53
N ILE A 41 -7.45 -18.56 20.74
CA ILE A 41 -6.13 -19.12 20.97
C ILE A 41 -6.23 -20.03 22.19
N THR A 42 -5.89 -21.31 22.00
CA THR A 42 -5.97 -22.28 23.10
C THR A 42 -4.75 -22.14 24.00
N LEU A 43 -4.89 -22.45 25.29
CA LEU A 43 -3.78 -22.36 26.25
C LEU A 43 -2.55 -23.16 25.79
N THR A 44 -2.78 -24.31 25.14
CA THR A 44 -1.74 -25.16 24.55
C THR A 44 -0.90 -24.51 23.46
N ASP A 45 -1.43 -23.48 22.78
CA ASP A 45 -0.71 -22.73 21.74
C ASP A 45 0.18 -21.63 22.33
N ILE A 46 -0.19 -21.13 23.51
CA ILE A 46 0.49 -20.02 24.19
C ILE A 46 1.59 -20.55 25.13
N THR A 47 1.46 -21.77 25.66
CA THR A 47 2.42 -22.37 26.61
C THR A 47 3.89 -22.26 26.17
N PRO A 48 4.28 -22.59 24.91
CA PRO A 48 5.68 -22.45 24.49
C PRO A 48 6.17 -21.00 24.45
N GLN A 49 5.27 -20.05 24.11
CA GLN A 49 5.58 -18.61 24.11
C GLN A 49 5.75 -18.09 25.55
N ILE A 50 4.94 -18.55 26.49
CA ILE A 50 5.09 -18.24 27.92
C ILE A 50 6.41 -18.78 28.44
N ILE A 51 6.73 -20.05 28.20
CA ILE A 51 7.98 -20.67 28.68
C ILE A 51 9.20 -19.94 28.11
N ALA A 52 9.22 -19.67 26.80
CA ALA A 52 10.31 -18.93 26.17
C ALA A 52 10.43 -17.51 26.72
N SER A 53 9.30 -16.83 26.97
CA SER A 53 9.29 -15.50 27.57
C SER A 53 9.82 -15.53 28.99
N CYS A 54 9.42 -16.49 29.83
CA CYS A 54 9.94 -16.64 31.19
C CYS A 54 11.45 -16.86 31.22
N ILE A 55 11.99 -17.71 30.32
CA ILE A 55 13.44 -17.94 30.23
C ILE A 55 14.19 -16.64 29.86
N ILE A 56 13.67 -15.87 28.90
CA ILE A 56 14.27 -14.58 28.54
C ILE A 56 14.17 -13.57 29.68
N HIS A 57 13.04 -13.50 30.39
CA HIS A 57 12.86 -12.61 31.53
C HIS A 57 13.74 -12.98 32.73
N CYS A 58 14.25 -14.21 32.85
CA CYS A 58 15.26 -14.52 33.87
C CYS A 58 16.49 -13.59 33.76
N MET A 59 16.81 -13.08 32.57
CA MET A 59 17.89 -12.11 32.37
C MET A 59 17.62 -10.73 32.98
N VAL A 60 16.38 -10.34 33.26
CA VAL A 60 16.11 -9.04 33.88
C VAL A 60 16.12 -9.12 35.41
N ILE A 61 16.17 -10.34 35.97
CA ILE A 61 16.41 -10.56 37.41
C ILE A 61 17.74 -9.91 37.83
N LYS A 62 18.81 -10.00 37.01
CA LYS A 62 20.09 -9.34 37.33
C LYS A 62 19.99 -7.81 37.40
N ALA A 63 19.06 -7.18 36.68
CA ALA A 63 18.86 -5.74 36.81
C ALA A 63 18.29 -5.40 38.19
N GLY A 64 17.27 -6.16 38.64
CA GLY A 64 16.71 -6.02 39.99
C GLY A 64 17.72 -6.33 41.10
N ILE A 65 18.50 -7.40 40.95
CA ILE A 65 19.59 -7.74 41.88
C ILE A 65 20.58 -6.59 41.98
N ASN A 66 21.03 -6.03 40.85
CA ASN A 66 22.02 -4.96 40.86
C ASN A 66 21.51 -3.66 41.52
N MET A 67 20.22 -3.37 41.45
CA MET A 67 19.60 -2.24 42.15
C MET A 67 19.61 -2.43 43.67
N ALA A 68 19.23 -3.61 44.15
CA ALA A 68 19.16 -3.91 45.59
C ALA A 68 20.54 -4.23 46.19
N TYR A 69 21.48 -4.76 45.42
CA TYR A 69 22.79 -5.19 45.93
C TYR A 69 23.64 -4.03 46.45
N SER A 70 23.42 -2.80 45.97
CA SER A 70 24.13 -1.61 46.49
C SER A 70 23.98 -1.47 48.00
N THR A 71 22.78 -1.69 48.55
CA THR A 71 22.53 -1.51 49.99
C THR A 71 23.25 -2.58 50.82
N VAL A 72 23.26 -3.82 50.33
CA VAL A 72 23.97 -4.93 50.97
C VAL A 72 25.47 -4.71 50.96
N LEU A 73 26.00 -4.22 49.84
CA LEU A 73 27.42 -3.93 49.69
C LEU A 73 27.86 -2.80 50.63
N LEU A 74 27.08 -1.73 50.76
CA LEU A 74 27.37 -0.60 51.65
C LEU A 74 27.36 -1.05 53.12
N ASN A 75 26.28 -1.71 53.57
CA ASN A 75 26.20 -2.23 54.94
C ASN A 75 27.34 -3.21 55.25
N GLY A 76 27.77 -4.00 54.26
CA GLY A 76 28.88 -4.93 54.39
C GLY A 76 30.25 -4.25 54.50
N LEU A 77 30.39 -3.03 53.98
CA LEU A 77 31.61 -2.21 54.05
C LEU A 77 31.65 -1.33 55.32
N GLU A 78 30.49 -0.99 55.89
CA GLU A 78 30.37 -0.26 57.16
C GLU A 78 30.63 -1.14 58.40
N SER A 79 30.49 -2.47 58.30
CA SER A 79 30.66 -3.35 59.46
C SER A 79 32.10 -3.35 60.00
N ASP A 80 32.26 -3.36 61.33
CA ASP A 80 33.54 -3.18 62.06
C ASP A 80 34.65 -4.20 61.72
N SER A 81 34.33 -5.27 60.98
CA SER A 81 35.26 -6.29 60.49
C SER A 81 35.72 -6.10 59.03
N ALA A 82 35.43 -4.96 58.41
CA ALA A 82 35.76 -4.72 57.01
C ALA A 82 37.24 -4.30 56.82
N ASP A 83 37.93 -4.95 55.88
CA ASP A 83 39.31 -4.63 55.47
C ASP A 83 39.45 -3.22 54.82
N MET A 84 38.33 -2.52 54.56
CA MET A 84 38.30 -1.27 53.80
C MET A 84 37.18 -0.35 54.28
N LYS A 85 37.52 0.74 54.98
CA LYS A 85 36.58 1.80 55.36
C LYS A 85 36.36 2.77 54.20
N VAL A 86 35.13 3.19 53.98
CA VAL A 86 34.69 4.02 52.85
C VAL A 86 34.11 5.34 53.38
N THR A 87 34.26 6.43 52.62
CA THR A 87 33.66 7.73 52.97
C THR A 87 32.25 7.89 52.41
N GLU A 88 31.41 8.73 53.02
CA GLU A 88 30.02 9.01 52.57
C GLU A 88 29.94 9.41 51.08
N LYS A 89 30.95 10.14 50.57
CA LYS A 89 31.06 10.50 49.15
C LYS A 89 31.31 9.27 48.28
N GLU A 90 32.19 8.38 48.71
CA GLU A 90 32.55 7.17 47.98
C GLU A 90 31.39 6.17 47.97
N GLU A 91 30.63 6.06 49.05
CA GLU A 91 29.40 5.25 49.17
C GLU A 91 28.32 5.71 48.18
N SER A 92 28.10 7.03 48.12
CA SER A 92 27.17 7.65 47.17
C SER A 92 27.51 7.29 45.71
N TRP A 93 28.80 7.24 45.37
CA TRP A 93 29.27 6.78 44.06
C TRP A 93 28.99 5.28 43.84
N ILE A 94 29.25 4.40 44.82
CA ILE A 94 28.96 2.96 44.70
C ILE A 94 27.48 2.72 44.38
N ALA A 95 26.58 3.44 45.04
CA ALA A 95 25.13 3.32 44.84
C ALA A 95 24.69 3.81 43.45
N SER A 96 25.28 4.91 42.96
CA SER A 96 24.82 5.61 41.76
C SER A 96 25.40 5.06 40.45
N LEU A 97 26.58 4.44 40.47
CA LEU A 97 27.33 4.03 39.27
C LEU A 97 26.55 3.06 38.36
N VAL A 98 25.79 2.12 38.93
CA VAL A 98 24.98 1.19 38.14
C VAL A 98 23.88 1.93 37.38
N THR A 99 23.20 2.87 38.03
CA THR A 99 22.10 3.63 37.44
C THR A 99 22.60 4.57 36.34
N ILE A 100 23.77 5.19 36.53
CA ILE A 100 24.39 6.09 35.54
C ILE A 100 24.83 5.34 34.27
N THR A 101 25.30 4.10 34.42
CA THR A 101 25.89 3.34 33.31
C THR A 101 24.89 2.44 32.57
N LEU A 102 23.71 2.21 33.14
CA LEU A 102 22.63 1.46 32.51
C LEU A 102 22.17 2.03 31.15
N PRO A 103 21.92 3.35 30.99
CA PRO A 103 21.54 3.92 29.69
C PRO A 103 22.56 3.65 28.58
N ILE A 104 23.85 3.60 28.93
CA ILE A 104 24.92 3.32 27.97
C ILE A 104 24.74 1.92 27.37
N GLY A 105 24.47 0.92 28.21
CA GLY A 105 24.17 -0.44 27.75
C GLY A 105 22.91 -0.50 26.88
N SER A 106 21.87 0.24 27.24
CA SER A 106 20.61 0.28 26.47
C SER A 106 20.72 0.98 25.11
N ILE A 107 21.64 1.92 24.94
CA ILE A 107 21.92 2.55 23.64
C ILE A 107 22.72 1.60 22.74
N ILE A 108 23.71 0.89 23.30
CA ILE A 108 24.61 0.00 22.54
C ILE A 108 23.89 -1.25 22.02
N VAL A 109 22.88 -1.74 22.74
CA VAL A 109 22.20 -3.01 22.41
C VAL A 109 21.44 -2.99 21.08
N GLY A 110 20.93 -1.84 20.64
CA GLY A 110 20.16 -1.70 19.39
C GLY A 110 20.95 -2.13 18.15
N PRO A 111 22.05 -1.44 17.81
CA PRO A 111 22.92 -1.84 16.69
C PRO A 111 23.47 -3.27 16.83
N LEU A 112 23.74 -3.73 18.06
CA LEU A 112 24.23 -5.09 18.30
C LEU A 112 23.18 -6.15 17.97
N MET A 113 21.93 -5.97 18.38
CA MET A 113 20.88 -6.96 18.17
C MET A 113 20.47 -7.07 16.70
N ASP A 114 20.61 -5.99 15.93
CA ASP A 114 20.39 -6.00 14.48
C ASP A 114 21.53 -6.66 13.72
N LYS A 115 22.78 -6.53 14.19
CA LYS A 115 23.94 -7.15 13.54
C LYS A 115 24.13 -8.63 13.88
N PHE A 116 24.00 -9.01 15.15
CA PHE A 116 24.36 -10.36 15.63
C PHE A 116 23.15 -11.27 15.93
N GLY A 117 21.95 -10.71 15.95
CA GLY A 117 20.73 -11.42 16.30
C GLY A 117 20.41 -11.32 17.78
N ARG A 118 19.14 -11.54 18.11
CA ARG A 118 18.59 -11.25 19.43
C ARG A 118 19.08 -12.28 20.44
N LYS A 119 19.03 -13.57 20.12
CA LYS A 119 19.56 -14.64 20.98
C LYS A 119 21.06 -14.47 21.25
N THR A 120 21.84 -14.18 20.22
CA THR A 120 23.29 -14.01 20.36
C THR A 120 23.61 -12.86 21.31
N VAL A 121 22.91 -11.73 21.17
CA VAL A 121 23.09 -10.58 22.07
C VAL A 121 22.61 -10.88 23.48
N CYS A 122 21.55 -11.68 23.66
CA CYS A 122 21.15 -12.16 24.98
C CYS A 122 22.29 -12.92 25.69
N LEU A 123 22.93 -13.87 24.98
CA LEU A 123 24.06 -14.64 25.51
C LEU A 123 25.30 -13.75 25.78
N LEU A 124 25.60 -12.81 24.88
CA LEU A 124 26.71 -11.87 25.05
C LEU A 124 26.52 -10.96 26.26
N SER A 125 25.27 -10.64 26.65
CA SER A 125 24.99 -9.82 27.83
C SER A 125 25.33 -10.51 29.17
N CYS A 126 25.48 -11.84 29.18
CA CYS A 126 25.85 -12.59 30.38
C CYS A 126 27.34 -12.47 30.70
N ILE A 127 28.18 -12.24 29.68
CA ILE A 127 29.63 -12.12 29.83
C ILE A 127 30.02 -10.93 30.74
N PRO A 128 29.61 -9.68 30.47
CA PRO A 128 29.95 -8.56 31.34
C PRO A 128 29.32 -8.71 32.74
N ALA A 129 28.12 -9.29 32.86
CA ALA A 129 27.49 -9.55 34.15
C ALA A 129 28.34 -10.52 35.01
N ALA A 130 28.82 -11.62 34.43
CA ALA A 130 29.69 -12.56 35.12
C ALA A 130 31.03 -11.93 35.52
N ILE A 131 31.65 -11.12 34.65
CA ILE A 131 32.89 -10.39 34.95
C ILE A 131 32.70 -9.45 36.15
N SER A 132 31.56 -8.76 36.22
CA SER A 132 31.23 -7.92 37.37
C SER A 132 31.17 -8.71 38.68
N TRP A 133 30.45 -9.85 38.70
CA TRP A 133 30.33 -10.66 39.91
C TRP A 133 31.67 -11.26 40.36
N VAL A 134 32.48 -11.76 39.42
CA VAL A 134 33.84 -12.24 39.72
C VAL A 134 34.70 -11.11 40.29
N SER A 135 34.62 -9.91 39.72
CA SER A 135 35.37 -8.74 40.21
C SER A 135 34.98 -8.35 41.63
N LEU A 136 33.69 -8.45 41.99
CA LEU A 136 33.20 -8.20 43.35
C LEU A 136 33.68 -9.26 44.35
N ILE A 137 33.70 -10.54 43.98
CA ILE A 137 34.16 -11.64 44.85
C ILE A 137 35.61 -11.40 45.29
N PHE A 138 36.48 -11.01 44.36
CA PHE A 138 37.91 -10.77 44.60
C PHE A 138 38.27 -9.31 44.91
N ALA A 139 37.28 -8.43 45.11
CA ALA A 139 37.53 -7.02 45.34
C ALA A 139 38.34 -6.80 46.62
N LYS A 140 39.53 -6.20 46.46
CA LYS A 140 40.42 -5.76 47.56
C LYS A 140 40.66 -4.25 47.56
N SER A 141 40.10 -3.53 46.60
CA SER A 141 40.26 -2.09 46.44
C SER A 141 38.96 -1.43 46.00
N LEU A 142 38.76 -0.17 46.37
CA LEU A 142 37.59 0.62 45.98
C LEU A 142 37.47 0.78 44.46
N ILE A 143 38.61 0.91 43.76
CA ILE A 143 38.66 1.01 42.29
C ILE A 143 38.10 -0.26 41.65
N THR A 144 38.42 -1.44 42.19
CA THR A 144 37.87 -2.72 41.70
C THR A 144 36.35 -2.78 41.88
N ILE A 145 35.82 -2.25 42.99
CA ILE A 145 34.39 -2.16 43.23
C ILE A 145 33.74 -1.21 42.21
N TYR A 146 34.28 -0.01 42.01
CA TYR A 146 33.76 0.93 41.00
C TYR A 146 33.75 0.35 39.59
N ALA A 147 34.84 -0.29 39.17
CA ALA A 147 34.90 -0.95 37.86
C ALA A 147 33.84 -2.05 37.73
N ALA A 148 33.64 -2.87 38.77
CA ALA A 148 32.61 -3.90 38.75
C ALA A 148 31.21 -3.30 38.65
N ARG A 149 30.89 -2.23 39.40
CA ARG A 149 29.57 -1.56 39.34
C ARG A 149 29.29 -0.93 37.97
N VAL A 150 30.30 -0.34 37.32
CA VAL A 150 30.16 0.18 35.94
C VAL A 150 29.84 -0.95 34.96
N ILE A 151 30.55 -2.08 35.05
CA ILE A 151 30.32 -3.25 34.19
C ILE A 151 28.92 -3.84 34.44
N ALA A 152 28.49 -3.91 35.70
CA ALA A 152 27.14 -4.36 36.07
C ALA A 152 26.05 -3.49 35.45
N GLY A 153 26.18 -2.16 35.48
CA GLY A 153 25.20 -1.25 34.91
C GLY A 153 25.09 -1.39 33.39
N ILE A 154 26.22 -1.44 32.68
CA ILE A 154 26.23 -1.71 31.23
C ILE A 154 25.58 -3.07 30.93
N ALA A 155 25.90 -4.11 31.69
CA ALA A 155 25.32 -5.44 31.53
C ALA A 155 23.80 -5.48 31.78
N ALA A 156 23.32 -4.70 32.75
CA ALA A 156 21.89 -4.52 32.99
C ALA A 156 21.21 -3.75 31.84
N GLY A 157 21.86 -2.73 31.28
CA GLY A 157 21.34 -1.99 30.12
C GLY A 157 21.17 -2.86 28.87
N LEU A 158 22.03 -3.87 28.67
CA LEU A 158 21.95 -4.82 27.55
C LEU A 158 20.74 -5.76 27.63
N THR A 159 20.07 -5.91 28.78
CA THR A 159 18.95 -6.85 28.92
C THR A 159 17.68 -6.40 28.19
N THR A 160 17.63 -5.15 27.73
CA THR A 160 16.48 -4.61 26.97
C THR A 160 16.25 -5.34 25.64
N VAL A 161 17.26 -6.06 25.11
CA VAL A 161 17.10 -7.00 23.98
C VAL A 161 16.00 -8.04 24.23
N GLY A 162 15.77 -8.42 25.49
CA GLY A 162 14.72 -9.36 25.87
C GLY A 162 13.33 -8.86 25.53
N LEU A 163 13.05 -7.56 25.74
CA LEU A 163 11.76 -6.94 25.41
C LEU A 163 11.50 -7.00 23.90
N VAL A 164 12.52 -6.69 23.09
CA VAL A 164 12.43 -6.77 21.62
C VAL A 164 12.20 -8.21 21.20
N TYR A 165 12.97 -9.16 21.73
CA TYR A 165 12.81 -10.58 21.43
C TYR A 165 11.39 -11.09 21.72
N ILE A 166 10.82 -10.73 22.87
CA ILE A 166 9.46 -11.14 23.26
C ILE A 166 8.40 -10.46 22.38
N SER A 167 8.59 -9.19 22.02
CA SER A 167 7.68 -8.49 21.11
C SER A 167 7.63 -9.09 19.71
N GLU A 168 8.77 -9.62 19.22
CA GLU A 168 8.90 -10.29 17.93
C GLU A 168 8.34 -11.73 17.96
N LEU A 169 8.37 -12.38 19.14
CA LEU A 169 7.91 -13.75 19.33
C LEU A 169 6.40 -13.87 19.61
N SER A 170 5.87 -12.95 20.40
CA SER A 170 4.54 -13.08 20.99
C SER A 170 3.41 -12.73 20.02
N HIS A 171 2.33 -13.49 20.10
CA HIS A 171 1.10 -13.18 19.37
C HIS A 171 0.51 -11.83 19.85
N PRO A 172 -0.02 -10.95 18.95
CA PRO A 172 -0.51 -9.62 19.32
C PRO A 172 -1.47 -9.57 20.51
N GLN A 173 -2.32 -10.58 20.67
CA GLN A 173 -3.31 -10.66 21.76
C GLN A 173 -2.69 -10.87 23.16
N VAL A 174 -1.58 -11.61 23.27
CA VAL A 174 -0.92 -11.92 24.56
C VAL A 174 0.36 -11.10 24.77
N ARG A 175 0.83 -10.41 23.73
CA ARG A 175 2.03 -9.59 23.74
C ARG A 175 2.08 -8.58 24.89
N PRO A 176 1.02 -7.79 25.18
CA PRO A 176 1.08 -6.85 26.29
C PRO A 176 1.30 -7.55 27.64
N MET A 177 0.60 -8.66 27.87
CA MET A 177 0.73 -9.45 29.11
C MET A 177 2.15 -10.02 29.27
N LEU A 178 2.73 -10.57 28.20
CA LEU A 178 4.08 -11.13 28.23
C LEU A 178 5.14 -10.05 28.44
N LEU A 179 4.98 -8.85 27.87
CA LEU A 179 5.89 -7.73 28.10
C LEU A 179 5.81 -7.20 29.53
N CYS A 180 4.63 -7.21 30.16
CA CYS A 180 4.46 -6.79 31.56
C CYS A 180 5.18 -7.72 32.56
N LEU A 181 5.48 -8.98 32.21
CA LEU A 181 6.26 -9.88 33.07
C LEU A 181 7.67 -9.35 33.38
N ASN A 182 8.20 -8.45 32.55
CA ASN A 182 9.48 -7.79 32.80
C ASN A 182 9.55 -7.17 34.20
N SER A 183 8.53 -6.41 34.60
CA SER A 183 8.49 -5.75 35.91
C SER A 183 8.41 -6.76 37.06
N VAL A 184 7.77 -7.91 36.84
CA VAL A 184 7.68 -9.00 37.83
C VAL A 184 9.05 -9.61 38.09
N PHE A 185 9.81 -9.91 37.03
CA PHE A 185 11.14 -10.52 37.17
C PHE A 185 12.19 -9.54 37.72
N VAL A 186 12.09 -8.24 37.40
CA VAL A 186 12.91 -7.21 38.05
C VAL A 186 12.61 -7.16 39.56
N SER A 187 11.33 -7.14 39.93
CA SER A 187 10.91 -7.13 41.34
C SER A 187 11.34 -8.39 42.09
N LEU A 188 11.30 -9.55 41.41
CA LEU A 188 11.80 -10.82 41.95
C LEU A 188 13.30 -10.76 42.29
N GLY A 189 14.11 -10.11 41.44
CA GLY A 189 15.54 -9.91 41.73
C GLY A 189 15.79 -9.05 42.98
N ILE A 190 15.00 -7.99 43.17
CA ILE A 190 15.06 -7.16 44.38
C ILE A 190 14.68 -8.00 45.60
N LEU A 191 13.57 -8.73 45.53
CA LEU A 191 13.09 -9.57 46.63
C LEU A 191 14.12 -10.64 47.04
N ILE A 192 14.69 -11.37 46.07
CA ILE A 192 15.73 -12.39 46.33
C ILE A 192 16.92 -11.74 47.06
N THR A 193 17.33 -10.56 46.63
CA THR A 193 18.45 -9.85 47.23
C THR A 193 18.16 -9.44 48.67
N CYS A 194 16.98 -8.87 48.94
CA CYS A 194 16.59 -8.48 50.30
C CYS A 194 16.47 -9.69 51.24
N CYS A 195 15.94 -10.82 50.77
CA CYS A 195 15.85 -12.04 51.57
C CYS A 195 17.23 -12.62 51.90
N LEU A 196 18.15 -12.67 50.92
CA LEU A 196 19.50 -13.19 51.12
C LEU A 196 20.37 -12.25 51.98
N ALA A 197 20.12 -10.94 51.92
CA ALA A 197 20.86 -9.92 52.68
C ALA A 197 20.75 -10.10 54.21
N VAL A 198 19.69 -10.77 54.70
CA VAL A 198 19.52 -11.04 56.14
C VAL A 198 20.43 -12.18 56.61
N LEU A 199 20.83 -13.08 55.71
CA LEU A 199 21.48 -14.34 56.08
C LEU A 199 22.96 -14.41 55.67
N LEU A 200 23.40 -13.60 54.70
CA LEU A 200 24.68 -13.78 54.02
C LEU A 200 25.45 -12.47 53.84
N ASP A 201 26.77 -12.57 53.92
CA ASP A 201 27.68 -11.47 53.58
C ASP A 201 27.67 -11.17 52.08
N TRP A 202 28.00 -9.92 51.73
CA TRP A 202 28.00 -9.42 50.35
C TRP A 202 28.85 -10.26 49.38
N ARG A 203 30.00 -10.81 49.84
CA ARG A 203 30.85 -11.71 49.03
C ARG A 203 30.21 -13.08 48.77
N LYS A 204 29.55 -13.66 49.79
CA LYS A 204 28.83 -14.94 49.65
C LYS A 204 27.64 -14.79 48.71
N MET A 205 26.94 -13.66 48.79
CA MET A 205 25.86 -13.33 47.85
C MET A 205 26.37 -13.16 46.41
N ALA A 206 27.54 -12.54 46.21
CA ALA A 206 28.13 -12.42 44.87
C ALA A 206 28.45 -13.79 44.23
N MET A 207 28.89 -14.79 45.03
CA MET A 207 29.08 -16.16 44.54
C MET A 207 27.77 -16.83 44.10
N ILE A 208 26.69 -16.62 44.86
CA ILE A 208 25.35 -17.14 44.52
C ILE A 208 24.83 -16.49 43.23
N PHE A 209 24.99 -15.18 43.07
CA PHE A 209 24.55 -14.47 41.87
C PHE A 209 25.39 -14.81 40.63
N LEU A 210 26.68 -15.11 40.79
CA LEU A 210 27.49 -15.67 39.71
C LEU A 210 26.95 -17.04 39.26
N ALA A 211 26.62 -17.93 40.21
CA ALA A 211 26.02 -19.22 39.90
C ALA A 211 24.66 -19.07 39.18
N LEU A 212 23.83 -18.13 39.64
CA LEU A 212 22.56 -17.80 39.00
C LEU A 212 22.76 -17.31 37.55
N GLU A 213 23.75 -16.47 37.29
CA GLU A 213 24.05 -15.99 35.93
C GLU A 213 24.51 -17.14 35.01
N CYS A 214 25.30 -18.08 35.53
CA CYS A 214 25.68 -19.29 34.79
C CYS A 214 24.45 -20.15 34.45
N CYS A 215 23.50 -20.31 35.38
CA CYS A 215 22.24 -21.00 35.13
C CYS A 215 21.40 -20.30 34.06
N ILE A 216 21.33 -18.96 34.09
CA ILE A 216 20.62 -18.16 33.07
C ILE A 216 21.27 -18.35 31.70
N PHE A 217 22.60 -18.26 31.60
CA PHE A 217 23.33 -18.50 30.35
C PHE A 217 23.00 -19.87 29.74
N PHE A 218 22.98 -20.91 30.57
CA PHE A 218 22.62 -22.26 30.14
C PHE A 218 21.16 -22.35 29.68
N ALA A 219 20.22 -21.70 30.38
CA ALA A 219 18.81 -21.68 29.98
C ALA A 219 18.59 -20.96 28.64
N LEU A 220 19.26 -19.83 28.41
CA LEU A 220 19.21 -19.05 27.17
C LEU A 220 19.73 -19.82 25.95
N TYR A 221 20.67 -20.75 26.16
CA TYR A 221 21.21 -21.58 25.09
C TYR A 221 20.11 -22.41 24.38
N PHE A 222 19.08 -22.85 25.11
CA PHE A 222 17.98 -23.64 24.56
C PHE A 222 16.91 -22.82 23.83
N VAL A 223 16.90 -21.49 24.02
CA VAL A 223 15.96 -20.60 23.34
C VAL A 223 16.33 -20.50 21.85
N PRO A 224 15.36 -20.54 20.92
CA PRO A 224 15.63 -20.32 19.50
C PRO A 224 16.05 -18.87 19.19
N GLU A 225 16.44 -18.60 17.94
CA GLU A 225 16.67 -17.22 17.48
C GLU A 225 15.36 -16.60 17.00
N SER A 226 15.26 -15.27 17.05
CA SER A 226 14.07 -14.56 16.57
C SER A 226 13.83 -14.85 15.08
N PRO A 227 12.64 -15.37 14.71
CA PRO A 227 12.27 -15.58 13.31
C PRO A 227 12.27 -14.28 12.50
N TYR A 228 11.91 -13.14 13.13
CA TYR A 228 11.85 -11.84 12.47
C TYR A 228 13.24 -11.38 12.00
N TRP A 229 14.24 -11.51 12.87
CA TRP A 229 15.62 -11.12 12.56
C TRP A 229 16.23 -11.95 11.43
N LEU A 230 15.96 -13.26 11.44
CA LEU A 230 16.41 -14.19 10.39
C LEU A 230 15.88 -13.83 8.99
N VAL A 231 14.81 -13.04 8.90
CA VAL A 231 14.18 -12.61 7.64
C VAL A 231 14.59 -11.19 7.25
N CYS A 232 14.52 -10.23 8.18
CA CYS A 232 14.57 -8.80 7.81
C CYS A 232 15.99 -8.20 7.80
N PHE A 233 16.93 -8.73 8.60
CA PHE A 233 18.20 -8.04 8.86
C PHE A 233 19.43 -8.73 8.26
N THR A 234 19.27 -9.88 7.60
CA THR A 234 20.40 -10.58 6.98
C THR A 234 20.46 -10.32 5.47
N ASN A 235 21.46 -9.57 5.02
CA ASN A 235 21.72 -9.18 3.62
C ASN A 235 22.18 -10.31 2.67
N GLY A 236 21.87 -11.58 2.96
CA GLY A 236 22.30 -12.74 2.16
C GLY A 236 21.12 -13.57 1.64
N MET A 237 21.35 -14.34 0.57
CA MET A 237 20.41 -15.34 0.05
C MET A 237 19.83 -16.22 1.18
N PHE A 238 18.56 -16.62 1.03
CA PHE A 238 17.91 -17.61 1.89
C PHE A 238 18.58 -18.97 1.72
N ASP A 239 19.64 -19.22 2.48
CA ASP A 239 20.35 -20.49 2.52
C ASP A 239 19.45 -21.59 3.16
N GLU A 240 19.50 -22.81 2.63
CA GLU A 240 18.66 -23.96 3.03
C GLU A 240 18.77 -24.26 4.52
N LYS A 241 19.99 -24.13 5.07
CA LYS A 241 20.28 -24.29 6.50
C LYS A 241 19.53 -23.28 7.36
N ARG A 242 19.29 -22.07 6.85
CA ARG A 242 18.63 -20.97 7.56
C ARG A 242 17.12 -21.12 7.56
N ILE A 243 16.53 -21.54 6.45
CA ILE A 243 15.11 -21.91 6.37
C ILE A 243 14.82 -23.06 7.35
N CYS A 244 15.71 -24.05 7.40
CA CYS A 244 15.57 -25.16 8.36
C CYS A 244 15.66 -24.68 9.81
N LYS A 245 16.57 -23.73 10.12
CA LYS A 245 16.68 -23.11 11.47
C LYS A 245 15.44 -22.28 11.83
N MET A 246 14.88 -21.54 10.88
CA MET A 246 13.62 -20.81 11.03
C MET A 246 12.44 -21.75 11.29
N LYS A 247 12.27 -22.79 10.44
CA LYS A 247 11.22 -23.81 10.61
C LYS A 247 11.30 -24.52 11.96
N ARG A 248 12.52 -24.88 12.40
CA ARG A 248 12.73 -25.49 13.73
C ARG A 248 12.38 -24.53 14.86
N SER A 249 12.71 -23.25 14.72
CA SER A 249 12.38 -22.22 15.73
C SER A 249 10.87 -22.01 15.81
N LEU A 250 10.19 -21.90 14.66
CA LEU A 250 8.74 -21.74 14.59
C LEU A 250 7.99 -22.97 15.11
N LYS A 251 8.39 -24.18 14.72
CA LYS A 251 7.78 -25.44 15.19
C LYS A 251 7.89 -25.62 16.71
N ARG A 252 8.95 -25.08 17.33
CA ARG A 252 9.12 -25.10 18.80
C ARG A 252 8.26 -24.07 19.53
N LEU A 253 7.95 -22.95 18.88
CA LEU A 253 7.31 -21.79 19.50
C LEU A 253 5.80 -21.71 19.22
N ASN A 254 5.32 -22.31 18.14
CA ASN A 254 3.91 -22.33 17.79
C ASN A 254 3.50 -23.69 17.21
N ARG A 255 2.76 -24.48 18.00
CA ARG A 255 2.36 -25.85 17.62
C ARG A 255 1.26 -25.92 16.57
N ARG A 256 0.44 -24.87 16.41
CA ARG A 256 -0.77 -24.87 15.54
C ARG A 256 -0.87 -23.76 14.50
N GLN A 257 -0.10 -22.68 14.57
CA GLN A 257 -0.05 -21.75 13.44
C GLN A 257 0.62 -22.47 12.27
N THR A 258 -0.15 -22.78 11.23
CA THR A 258 0.36 -23.26 9.94
C THR A 258 1.46 -22.31 9.45
N GLU A 259 2.50 -22.86 8.82
CA GLU A 259 3.62 -22.09 8.24
C GLU A 259 3.12 -20.88 7.43
N ASP A 260 1.92 -21.01 6.83
CA ASP A 260 1.20 -19.99 6.08
C ASP A 260 0.77 -18.77 6.90
N LYS A 261 0.17 -18.92 8.10
CA LYS A 261 -0.32 -17.79 8.92
C LYS A 261 0.82 -16.94 9.50
N ILE A 262 1.99 -17.53 9.70
CA ILE A 262 3.17 -16.88 10.27
C ILE A 262 3.93 -16.08 9.21
N ILE A 263 4.05 -16.65 7.99
CA ILE A 263 4.56 -15.93 6.83
C ILE A 263 3.62 -14.76 6.50
N LEU A 264 2.30 -14.93 6.58
CA LEU A 264 1.34 -13.83 6.48
C LEU A 264 1.58 -12.71 7.51
N PHE A 265 1.84 -13.08 8.77
CA PHE A 265 2.09 -12.12 9.86
C PHE A 265 3.40 -11.33 9.64
N PHE A 266 4.46 -11.98 9.14
CA PHE A 266 5.74 -11.33 8.88
C PHE A 266 5.79 -10.57 7.54
N TYR A 267 5.07 -11.01 6.50
CA TYR A 267 4.96 -10.28 5.23
C TYR A 267 3.98 -9.10 5.30
N GLY A 268 2.98 -9.13 6.18
CA GLY A 268 2.13 -7.98 6.49
C GLY A 268 2.88 -6.79 7.09
N LEU A 269 4.07 -7.01 7.65
CA LEU A 269 4.98 -5.96 8.16
C LEU A 269 5.93 -5.40 7.08
N ILE A 270 6.07 -6.06 5.92
CA ILE A 270 7.08 -5.72 4.89
C ILE A 270 6.50 -4.86 3.76
N SER A 271 5.22 -4.97 3.43
CA SER A 271 4.42 -3.98 2.68
C SER A 271 3.01 -4.54 2.41
N PRO A 272 1.93 -3.83 2.76
CA PRO A 272 0.56 -4.25 2.45
C PRO A 272 0.28 -4.45 0.94
N THR A 273 1.08 -3.81 0.06
CA THR A 273 0.85 -3.84 -1.39
C THR A 273 1.21 -5.16 -2.06
N HIS A 274 2.07 -6.00 -1.47
CA HIS A 274 2.44 -7.30 -2.06
C HIS A 274 1.44 -8.42 -1.74
N TYR A 275 0.60 -8.23 -0.72
CA TYR A 275 -0.30 -9.28 -0.21
C TYR A 275 -1.47 -9.58 -1.16
N ALA A 276 -1.99 -8.56 -1.87
CA ALA A 276 -3.10 -8.74 -2.81
C ALA A 276 -2.69 -9.44 -4.12
N TYR A 277 -1.41 -9.39 -4.50
CA TYR A 277 -0.92 -9.92 -5.76
C TYR A 277 -0.49 -11.41 -5.68
N ILE A 278 -0.14 -11.95 -4.51
CA ILE A 278 0.56 -13.26 -4.43
C ILE A 278 -0.39 -14.47 -4.34
N LEU A 279 -1.69 -14.27 -4.07
CA LEU A 279 -2.66 -15.36 -3.86
C LEU A 279 -3.57 -15.69 -5.07
N GLN A 280 -3.31 -15.14 -6.26
CA GLN A 280 -4.11 -15.45 -7.44
C GLN A 280 -3.62 -16.72 -8.17
N PRO A 281 -4.48 -17.74 -8.37
CA PRO A 281 -4.15 -18.97 -9.13
C PRO A 281 -3.61 -18.68 -10.55
N SER A 282 -4.00 -17.56 -11.16
CA SER A 282 -3.53 -17.10 -12.47
C SER A 282 -2.03 -16.79 -12.52
N ILE A 283 -1.43 -16.28 -11.44
CA ILE A 283 0.03 -16.04 -11.37
C ILE A 283 0.80 -17.36 -11.25
N PHE A 284 0.21 -18.38 -10.63
CA PHE A 284 0.80 -19.73 -10.58
C PHE A 284 0.81 -20.42 -11.94
N VAL A 285 -0.21 -20.22 -12.79
CA VAL A 285 -0.21 -20.73 -14.16
C VAL A 285 0.82 -19.99 -15.02
N ILE A 286 0.91 -18.67 -14.90
CA ILE A 286 1.95 -17.87 -15.59
C ILE A 286 3.34 -18.29 -15.14
N ALA A 287 3.57 -18.47 -13.84
CA ALA A 287 4.83 -18.99 -13.31
C ALA A 287 5.11 -20.41 -13.84
N ARG A 288 4.12 -21.32 -13.82
CA ARG A 288 4.26 -22.68 -14.35
C ARG A 288 4.67 -22.69 -15.82
N GLU A 289 4.08 -21.84 -16.66
CA GLU A 289 4.42 -21.74 -18.09
C GLU A 289 5.79 -21.07 -18.33
N ILE A 290 6.11 -20.00 -17.60
CA ILE A 290 7.46 -19.40 -17.61
C ILE A 290 8.52 -20.44 -17.20
N PHE A 291 8.22 -21.32 -16.24
CA PHE A 291 9.16 -22.35 -15.77
C PHE A 291 9.14 -23.64 -16.61
N ARG A 292 8.04 -23.99 -17.29
CA ARG A 292 7.98 -25.10 -18.28
C ARG A 292 8.82 -24.79 -19.52
N ALA A 293 8.76 -23.55 -20.00
CA ALA A 293 9.61 -23.08 -21.09
C ALA A 293 11.12 -23.11 -20.73
N ASN A 294 11.44 -23.12 -19.44
CA ASN A 294 12.81 -22.98 -18.91
C ASN A 294 13.54 -24.30 -18.65
N ASN A 295 12.91 -25.46 -18.89
CA ASN A 295 13.61 -26.76 -18.79
C ASN A 295 14.60 -27.01 -19.95
N ASN A 296 14.54 -26.21 -21.02
CA ASN A 296 15.54 -26.21 -22.09
C ASN A 296 16.56 -25.08 -21.88
N SER A 297 17.29 -25.13 -20.76
CA SER A 297 18.28 -24.09 -20.37
C SER A 297 19.48 -23.92 -21.32
N LYS A 298 19.59 -24.71 -22.39
CA LYS A 298 20.64 -24.55 -23.42
C LYS A 298 20.31 -23.51 -24.49
N THR A 299 19.04 -23.19 -24.75
CA THR A 299 18.66 -22.39 -25.93
C THR A 299 18.62 -20.88 -25.66
N TYR A 300 18.54 -20.44 -24.39
CA TYR A 300 18.41 -19.01 -24.04
C TYR A 300 19.73 -18.23 -23.98
N LYS A 301 20.88 -18.91 -23.85
CA LYS A 301 22.19 -18.25 -23.95
C LYS A 301 22.52 -17.81 -25.38
N ASP A 302 21.97 -18.50 -26.37
CA ASP A 302 22.29 -18.29 -27.79
C ASP A 302 21.24 -17.44 -28.54
N GLN A 303 20.10 -17.12 -27.91
CA GLN A 303 19.00 -16.36 -28.53
C GLN A 303 18.82 -14.92 -28.01
N LEU A 304 19.66 -14.47 -27.09
CA LEU A 304 19.66 -13.07 -26.66
C LEU A 304 20.48 -12.24 -27.67
N PRO A 305 19.89 -11.30 -28.43
CA PRO A 305 20.61 -10.48 -29.38
C PRO A 305 21.27 -9.34 -28.60
N PHE A 306 22.42 -9.61 -27.96
CA PHE A 306 23.25 -8.57 -27.40
C PHE A 306 24.48 -8.38 -28.29
N PRO A 307 24.78 -7.15 -28.76
CA PRO A 307 26.03 -6.86 -29.45
C PRO A 307 27.22 -7.22 -28.54
N ARG A 308 28.19 -7.95 -29.10
CA ARG A 308 29.44 -8.30 -28.44
C ARG A 308 30.33 -7.07 -28.32
N ASP A 309 30.16 -6.29 -27.26
CA ASP A 309 31.10 -5.22 -26.89
C ASP A 309 31.77 -5.47 -25.53
N ASN A 310 33.09 -5.25 -25.52
CA ASN A 310 34.13 -5.84 -24.67
C ASN A 310 34.26 -5.36 -23.19
N ASN A 311 33.23 -4.80 -22.54
CA ASN A 311 33.34 -4.36 -21.13
C ASN A 311 32.62 -5.29 -20.14
N ASN A 312 33.36 -6.31 -19.68
CA ASN A 312 32.81 -7.54 -19.09
C ASN A 312 32.77 -7.64 -17.55
N SER A 313 33.02 -6.57 -16.76
CA SER A 313 33.05 -6.72 -15.28
C SER A 313 31.78 -6.29 -14.57
N GLN A 314 31.08 -5.26 -15.05
CA GLN A 314 29.87 -4.73 -14.40
C GLN A 314 28.59 -5.40 -14.94
N ARG A 315 28.52 -5.64 -16.25
CA ARG A 315 27.42 -6.38 -16.89
C ARG A 315 27.32 -7.82 -16.41
N GLN A 316 28.45 -8.50 -16.22
CA GLN A 316 28.47 -9.85 -15.67
C GLN A 316 27.91 -9.88 -14.24
N LYS A 317 28.27 -8.88 -13.42
CA LYS A 317 27.70 -8.70 -12.07
C LYS A 317 26.20 -8.45 -12.11
N ASP A 318 25.70 -7.63 -13.02
CA ASP A 318 24.26 -7.35 -13.15
C ASP A 318 23.48 -8.59 -13.62
N VAL A 319 24.05 -9.37 -14.53
CA VAL A 319 23.53 -10.68 -14.98
C VAL A 319 23.54 -11.71 -13.86
N ASP A 320 24.61 -11.77 -13.07
CA ASP A 320 24.73 -12.65 -11.90
C ASP A 320 23.75 -12.24 -10.78
N ILE A 321 23.52 -10.93 -10.59
CA ILE A 321 22.50 -10.40 -9.66
C ILE A 321 21.09 -10.75 -10.15
N ALA A 322 20.82 -10.65 -11.45
CA ALA A 322 19.53 -11.03 -12.04
C ALA A 322 19.30 -12.55 -11.94
N LEU A 323 20.32 -13.37 -12.20
CA LEU A 323 20.31 -14.82 -12.01
C LEU A 323 20.13 -15.21 -10.54
N GLN A 324 20.78 -14.50 -9.61
CA GLN A 324 20.56 -14.67 -8.17
C GLN A 324 19.13 -14.33 -7.77
N ARG A 325 18.51 -13.30 -8.37
CA ARG A 325 17.09 -12.95 -8.14
C ARG A 325 16.15 -14.02 -8.66
N LEU A 326 16.38 -14.52 -9.88
CA LEU A 326 15.62 -15.64 -10.47
C LEU A 326 15.78 -16.93 -9.65
N GLN A 327 16.97 -17.20 -9.12
CA GLN A 327 17.18 -18.32 -8.18
C GLN A 327 16.44 -18.11 -6.86
N LYS A 328 16.36 -16.87 -6.35
CA LYS A 328 15.58 -16.51 -5.15
C LYS A 328 14.09 -16.81 -5.33
N GLU A 329 13.55 -16.54 -6.52
CA GLU A 329 12.17 -16.90 -6.91
C GLU A 329 12.00 -18.42 -7.09
N ARG A 330 13.03 -19.13 -7.57
CA ARG A 330 13.05 -20.59 -7.68
C ARG A 330 12.98 -21.30 -6.32
N TYR A 331 13.62 -20.76 -5.29
CA TYR A 331 13.51 -21.25 -3.91
C TYR A 331 12.14 -20.92 -3.27
N PHE A 332 11.52 -19.81 -3.66
CA PHE A 332 10.15 -19.45 -3.26
C PHE A 332 9.12 -20.42 -3.87
N ALA A 333 9.30 -20.80 -5.13
CA ALA A 333 8.54 -21.88 -5.75
C ALA A 333 8.75 -23.22 -5.02
N HIS A 334 9.98 -23.55 -4.61
CA HIS A 334 10.26 -24.78 -3.84
C HIS A 334 9.56 -24.80 -2.46
N PHE A 335 9.32 -23.64 -1.84
CA PHE A 335 8.55 -23.53 -0.60
C PHE A 335 7.03 -23.72 -0.80
N LEU A 336 6.48 -23.27 -1.93
CA LEU A 336 5.08 -23.48 -2.32
C LEU A 336 4.82 -24.92 -2.82
N LEU A 337 5.87 -25.62 -3.26
CA LEU A 337 5.90 -27.01 -3.70
C LEU A 337 5.96 -28.04 -2.56
N GLN A 338 5.49 -27.72 -1.34
CA GLN A 338 5.28 -28.78 -0.34
C GLN A 338 4.22 -29.76 -0.86
N PRO A 339 4.39 -31.09 -0.67
CA PRO A 339 3.52 -32.09 -1.32
C PRO A 339 2.03 -31.81 -1.12
N LYS A 340 1.62 -31.48 0.12
CA LYS A 340 0.21 -31.21 0.45
C LYS A 340 -0.38 -29.95 -0.20
N ASN A 341 0.40 -28.89 -0.35
CA ASN A 341 -0.08 -27.63 -0.93
C ASN A 341 0.01 -27.68 -2.46
N TYR A 342 1.06 -28.31 -3.00
CA TYR A 342 1.21 -28.56 -4.43
C TYR A 342 0.00 -29.30 -5.02
N PHE A 343 -0.43 -30.41 -4.41
CA PHE A 343 -1.59 -31.16 -4.89
C PHE A 343 -2.89 -30.34 -4.91
N ARG A 344 -3.13 -29.50 -3.89
CA ARG A 344 -4.33 -28.66 -3.82
C ARG A 344 -4.35 -27.59 -4.92
N TYR A 345 -3.21 -26.95 -5.19
CA TYR A 345 -3.11 -25.93 -6.23
C TYR A 345 -3.08 -26.55 -7.63
N GLU A 346 -2.43 -27.70 -7.79
CA GLU A 346 -2.42 -28.44 -9.05
C GLU A 346 -3.83 -28.91 -9.44
N GLU A 347 -4.63 -29.35 -8.47
CA GLU A 347 -6.04 -29.67 -8.70
C GLU A 347 -6.85 -28.44 -9.14
N GLN A 348 -6.60 -27.27 -8.55
CA GLN A 348 -7.25 -26.02 -8.95
C GLN A 348 -6.84 -25.58 -10.36
N ILE A 349 -5.55 -25.68 -10.69
CA ILE A 349 -5.03 -25.36 -12.03
C ILE A 349 -5.63 -26.32 -13.05
N LEU A 350 -5.67 -27.62 -12.78
CA LEU A 350 -6.27 -28.61 -13.68
C LEU A 350 -7.77 -28.34 -13.89
N LYS A 351 -8.50 -27.94 -12.84
CA LYS A 351 -9.89 -27.51 -12.95
C LYS A 351 -10.06 -26.25 -13.81
N LEU A 352 -9.14 -25.30 -13.72
CA LEU A 352 -9.15 -24.10 -14.56
C LEU A 352 -8.80 -24.45 -16.01
N GLU A 353 -7.74 -25.23 -16.24
CA GLU A 353 -7.31 -25.70 -17.56
C GLU A 353 -8.39 -26.52 -18.26
N TYR A 354 -9.13 -27.36 -17.53
CA TYR A 354 -10.26 -28.13 -18.07
C TYR A 354 -11.39 -27.26 -18.62
N ASN A 355 -11.59 -26.06 -18.07
CA ASN A 355 -12.63 -25.15 -18.52
C ASN A 355 -12.24 -24.32 -19.74
N ILE A 356 -10.96 -24.34 -20.15
CA ILE A 356 -10.46 -23.57 -21.30
C ILE A 356 -11.01 -24.17 -22.59
N VAL A 357 -11.53 -23.31 -23.47
CA VAL A 357 -11.95 -23.67 -24.83
C VAL A 357 -10.80 -23.32 -25.79
N PRO A 358 -10.19 -24.31 -26.47
CA PRO A 358 -9.07 -24.06 -27.38
C PRO A 358 -9.43 -23.05 -28.49
N GLY A 359 -8.55 -22.06 -28.72
CA GLY A 359 -8.71 -21.04 -29.76
C GLY A 359 -9.73 -19.93 -29.47
N LEU A 360 -10.46 -19.99 -28.35
CA LEU A 360 -11.41 -18.97 -27.97
C LEU A 360 -10.71 -17.65 -27.61
N GLY A 361 -11.02 -16.57 -28.34
CA GLY A 361 -10.43 -15.25 -28.13
C GLY A 361 -8.95 -15.14 -28.56
N GLU A 362 -8.46 -16.10 -29.36
CA GLU A 362 -7.08 -16.12 -29.86
C GLU A 362 -6.81 -14.93 -30.80
N ASN A 363 -5.60 -14.37 -30.74
CA ASN A 363 -5.19 -13.15 -31.43
C ASN A 363 -6.08 -11.94 -31.11
N GLY A 364 -6.65 -11.89 -29.90
CA GLY A 364 -7.47 -10.77 -29.43
C GLY A 364 -8.88 -10.69 -30.03
N LYS A 365 -9.32 -11.69 -30.80
CA LYS A 365 -10.66 -11.73 -31.41
C LYS A 365 -11.78 -11.76 -30.37
N PRO A 366 -13.00 -11.29 -30.70
CA PRO A 366 -14.15 -11.39 -29.80
C PRO A 366 -14.52 -12.84 -29.55
N ALA A 367 -14.89 -13.12 -28.30
CA ALA A 367 -15.34 -14.43 -27.87
C ALA A 367 -16.79 -14.37 -27.38
N TYR A 368 -17.55 -15.43 -27.65
CA TYR A 368 -18.98 -15.49 -27.36
C TYR A 368 -19.33 -16.76 -26.59
N LEU A 369 -20.26 -16.64 -25.64
CA LEU A 369 -20.83 -17.77 -24.91
C LEU A 369 -22.14 -18.23 -25.58
N TYR A 370 -22.43 -19.52 -25.47
CA TYR A 370 -23.65 -20.13 -26.02
C TYR A 370 -24.40 -20.95 -24.96
N GLY A 371 -25.70 -21.14 -25.16
CA GLY A 371 -26.55 -21.96 -24.29
C GLY A 371 -26.58 -21.48 -22.84
N LYS A 372 -26.48 -22.42 -21.88
CA LYS A 372 -26.52 -22.12 -20.44
C LYS A 372 -25.41 -21.18 -19.97
N ASP A 373 -24.25 -21.22 -20.60
CA ASP A 373 -23.13 -20.36 -20.23
C ASP A 373 -23.36 -18.91 -20.63
N LYS A 374 -24.11 -18.64 -21.72
CA LYS A 374 -24.52 -17.28 -22.10
C LYS A 374 -25.34 -16.62 -21.00
N PHE A 375 -26.39 -17.29 -20.51
CA PHE A 375 -27.21 -16.78 -19.41
C PHE A 375 -26.42 -16.55 -18.12
N ARG A 376 -25.49 -17.46 -17.80
CA ARG A 376 -24.58 -17.29 -16.64
C ARG A 376 -23.62 -16.11 -16.82
N GLY A 377 -23.10 -15.92 -18.02
CA GLY A 377 -22.22 -14.81 -18.39
C GLY A 377 -22.92 -13.46 -18.28
N GLU A 378 -24.13 -13.33 -18.85
CA GLU A 378 -24.96 -12.12 -18.76
C GLU A 378 -25.33 -11.78 -17.31
N ALA A 379 -25.70 -12.79 -16.50
CA ALA A 379 -25.96 -12.60 -15.08
C ALA A 379 -24.70 -12.17 -14.31
N ALA A 380 -23.54 -12.72 -14.66
CA ALA A 380 -22.27 -12.35 -14.06
C ALA A 380 -21.83 -10.94 -14.47
N LEU A 381 -22.03 -10.54 -15.72
CA LEU A 381 -21.73 -9.20 -16.24
C LEU A 381 -22.51 -8.14 -15.47
N LYS A 382 -23.82 -8.34 -15.27
CA LYS A 382 -24.67 -7.44 -14.46
C LYS A 382 -24.24 -7.30 -13.01
N LYS A 383 -23.58 -8.33 -12.44
CA LYS A 383 -23.14 -8.32 -11.03
C LYS A 383 -21.69 -7.87 -10.85
N LYS A 384 -20.81 -8.16 -11.81
CA LYS A 384 -19.35 -8.03 -11.68
C LYS A 384 -18.73 -7.02 -12.65
N ALA A 385 -19.53 -6.44 -13.55
CA ALA A 385 -19.06 -5.58 -14.64
C ALA A 385 -18.00 -6.25 -15.53
N LEU A 386 -18.00 -7.59 -15.58
CA LEU A 386 -17.10 -8.41 -16.38
C LEU A 386 -17.74 -9.79 -16.61
N ASN A 387 -17.68 -10.28 -17.83
CA ASN A 387 -18.07 -11.64 -18.18
C ASN A 387 -17.03 -12.67 -17.67
N VAL A 388 -17.04 -12.92 -16.36
CA VAL A 388 -16.10 -13.86 -15.71
C VAL A 388 -16.28 -15.30 -16.19
N VAL A 389 -17.47 -15.67 -16.66
CA VAL A 389 -17.75 -17.00 -17.21
C VAL A 389 -16.99 -17.19 -18.52
N LEU A 390 -17.01 -16.18 -19.38
CA LEU A 390 -16.21 -16.17 -20.61
C LEU A 390 -14.71 -16.09 -20.30
N SER A 391 -14.30 -15.23 -19.36
CA SER A 391 -12.90 -15.09 -18.96
C SER A 391 -12.29 -16.40 -18.49
N ASN A 392 -13.03 -17.23 -17.77
CA ASN A 392 -12.56 -18.52 -17.28
C ASN A 392 -12.41 -19.59 -18.38
N LYS A 393 -12.96 -19.33 -19.58
CA LYS A 393 -12.88 -20.23 -20.74
C LYS A 393 -11.81 -19.81 -21.76
N ILE A 394 -11.28 -18.60 -21.64
CA ILE A 394 -10.19 -18.12 -22.50
C ILE A 394 -8.86 -18.64 -21.97
N SER A 395 -7.98 -19.08 -22.88
CA SER A 395 -6.66 -19.55 -22.51
C SER A 395 -5.79 -18.43 -21.92
N LEU A 396 -5.08 -18.73 -20.84
CA LEU A 396 -4.07 -17.82 -20.26
C LEU A 396 -2.85 -17.63 -21.19
N THR A 397 -2.63 -18.55 -22.13
CA THR A 397 -1.55 -18.51 -23.11
C THR A 397 -2.00 -18.02 -24.49
N ARG A 398 -3.21 -17.43 -24.59
CA ARG A 398 -3.68 -16.88 -25.86
C ARG A 398 -2.69 -15.85 -26.41
N LYS A 399 -2.48 -15.86 -27.72
CA LYS A 399 -1.72 -14.81 -28.39
C LYS A 399 -2.56 -13.55 -28.49
N LEU A 400 -1.91 -12.40 -28.35
CA LEU A 400 -2.47 -11.10 -28.66
C LEU A 400 -1.62 -10.48 -29.79
N PRO A 401 -2.21 -9.65 -30.67
CA PRO A 401 -1.45 -8.95 -31.68
C PRO A 401 -0.43 -8.03 -31.01
N ASP A 402 0.85 -8.19 -31.34
CA ASP A 402 1.89 -7.25 -30.91
C ASP A 402 2.07 -6.18 -31.99
N ILE A 403 1.47 -5.03 -31.75
CA ILE A 403 1.57 -3.85 -32.62
C ILE A 403 2.79 -2.98 -32.31
N ARG A 404 3.60 -3.36 -31.32
CA ARG A 404 4.81 -2.64 -30.96
C ARG A 404 5.94 -3.01 -31.94
N ASN A 405 6.79 -2.05 -32.22
CA ASN A 405 8.00 -2.30 -32.99
C ASN A 405 8.99 -3.11 -32.13
N SER A 406 9.51 -4.22 -32.67
CA SER A 406 10.39 -5.18 -32.01
C SER A 406 11.72 -4.61 -31.50
N LEU A 407 12.09 -3.40 -31.92
CA LEU A 407 13.33 -2.71 -31.53
C LEU A 407 13.21 -1.84 -30.27
N LEU A 408 12.03 -1.67 -29.68
CA LEU A 408 11.76 -0.67 -28.63
C LEU A 408 11.45 -1.30 -27.26
N GLN A 409 12.27 -1.01 -26.24
CA GLN A 409 11.99 -1.24 -24.81
C GLN A 409 11.64 0.10 -24.13
N PRO A 410 10.38 0.58 -24.15
CA PRO A 410 10.10 2.01 -24.10
C PRO A 410 10.18 2.63 -22.71
N LEU A 411 9.60 1.97 -21.68
CA LEU A 411 9.40 2.62 -20.38
C LEU A 411 10.70 2.74 -19.57
N LEU A 412 11.49 1.67 -19.49
CA LEU A 412 12.68 1.66 -18.62
C LEU A 412 13.81 2.54 -19.16
N GLN A 413 13.95 2.64 -20.49
CA GLN A 413 14.94 3.52 -21.11
C GLN A 413 14.63 4.98 -20.80
N ARG A 414 13.37 5.40 -20.91
CA ARG A 414 12.98 6.78 -20.63
C ARG A 414 13.16 7.17 -19.14
N ILE A 415 12.89 6.26 -18.19
CA ILE A 415 13.19 6.49 -16.76
C ILE A 415 14.71 6.62 -16.51
N LYS A 416 15.52 5.86 -17.25
CA LYS A 416 16.98 5.97 -17.16
C LYS A 416 17.47 7.35 -17.63
N ASP A 417 16.86 7.88 -18.69
CA ASP A 417 17.23 9.18 -19.27
C ASP A 417 16.69 10.35 -18.44
N ASN A 418 15.49 10.21 -17.86
CA ASN A 418 14.90 11.18 -16.95
C ASN A 418 14.25 10.48 -15.75
N LYS A 419 14.94 10.51 -14.60
CA LYS A 419 14.48 9.87 -13.35
C LYS A 419 13.21 10.50 -12.76
N ASN A 420 12.91 11.75 -13.13
CA ASN A 420 11.75 12.48 -12.65
C ASN A 420 10.53 12.32 -13.56
N ALA A 421 10.66 11.54 -14.65
CA ALA A 421 9.56 11.23 -15.55
C ALA A 421 8.73 10.06 -15.01
N VAL A 422 7.41 10.24 -15.05
CA VAL A 422 6.42 9.22 -14.72
C VAL A 422 5.71 8.84 -16.01
N LEU A 423 5.81 7.56 -16.35
CA LEU A 423 5.51 7.08 -17.70
C LEU A 423 4.26 6.22 -17.71
N MET A 424 3.36 6.49 -18.63
CA MET A 424 2.13 5.72 -18.85
C MET A 424 2.16 5.04 -20.22
N PRO A 425 1.66 3.81 -20.34
CA PRO A 425 1.38 3.22 -21.64
C PRO A 425 0.15 3.87 -22.28
N ILE A 426 -0.03 3.68 -23.59
CA ILE A 426 -1.37 3.74 -24.17
C ILE A 426 -2.17 2.57 -23.59
N ILE A 427 -3.36 2.89 -23.08
CA ILE A 427 -4.24 1.92 -22.46
C ILE A 427 -5.28 1.50 -23.49
N ASP A 428 -5.06 0.33 -24.10
CA ASP A 428 -5.97 -0.24 -25.09
C ASP A 428 -7.22 -0.81 -24.38
N ASN A 429 -8.37 -0.79 -25.04
CA ASN A 429 -9.62 -1.27 -24.46
C ASN A 429 -9.78 -2.79 -24.66
N ILE A 430 -10.09 -3.51 -23.60
CA ILE A 430 -10.54 -4.91 -23.68
C ILE A 430 -12.01 -4.95 -23.29
N SER A 431 -12.87 -5.45 -24.19
CA SER A 431 -14.30 -5.57 -23.92
C SER A 431 -14.57 -6.38 -22.65
N GLU A 432 -15.37 -5.85 -21.75
CA GLU A 432 -15.86 -6.54 -20.57
C GLU A 432 -16.85 -7.67 -20.90
N GLU A 433 -17.46 -7.64 -22.08
CA GLU A 433 -18.46 -8.60 -22.55
C GLU A 433 -17.84 -9.72 -23.38
N THR A 434 -17.07 -9.37 -24.42
CA THR A 434 -16.53 -10.30 -25.42
C THR A 434 -15.06 -10.63 -25.21
N LEU A 435 -14.34 -9.89 -24.35
CA LEU A 435 -12.89 -9.98 -24.13
C LEU A 435 -12.04 -9.79 -25.40
N GLU A 436 -12.64 -9.15 -26.42
CA GLU A 436 -11.97 -8.61 -27.59
C GLU A 436 -10.95 -7.55 -27.17
N TYR A 437 -9.77 -7.60 -27.77
CA TYR A 437 -8.72 -6.61 -27.58
C TYR A 437 -8.82 -5.56 -28.68
N PHE A 438 -9.38 -4.40 -28.34
CA PHE A 438 -9.47 -3.26 -29.25
C PHE A 438 -8.17 -2.46 -29.22
N HIS A 439 -7.59 -2.24 -30.40
CA HIS A 439 -6.44 -1.37 -30.58
C HIS A 439 -6.62 -0.52 -31.83
N ASP A 440 -6.25 0.75 -31.73
CA ASP A 440 -6.16 1.59 -32.93
C ASP A 440 -4.90 1.20 -33.71
N ASN A 441 -5.08 0.93 -35.01
CA ASN A 441 -3.99 0.61 -35.94
C ASN A 441 -3.10 1.82 -36.24
N GLU A 442 -3.57 3.03 -35.96
CA GLU A 442 -2.82 4.27 -36.14
C GLU A 442 -2.06 4.63 -34.86
N ALA A 443 -0.73 4.58 -34.92
CA ALA A 443 0.14 5.00 -33.81
C ALA A 443 0.04 6.51 -33.50
N SER A 444 -0.55 7.30 -34.41
CA SER A 444 -0.68 8.75 -34.32
C SER A 444 -1.84 9.23 -33.46
N PHE A 445 -2.92 8.44 -33.32
CA PHE A 445 -4.12 8.86 -32.60
C PHE A 445 -4.19 8.17 -31.24
N PHE A 446 -4.09 8.97 -30.18
CA PHE A 446 -4.36 8.54 -28.80
C PHE A 446 -4.70 9.76 -27.95
N GLN A 447 -5.36 9.53 -26.83
CA GLN A 447 -5.75 10.56 -25.88
C GLN A 447 -4.76 10.65 -24.72
N VAL A 448 -4.64 11.86 -24.16
CA VAL A 448 -3.91 12.14 -22.92
C VAL A 448 -4.90 12.34 -21.76
N GLY A 449 -4.39 12.35 -20.53
CA GLY A 449 -5.21 12.55 -19.34
C GLY A 449 -5.57 14.01 -19.10
N GLY A 450 -6.85 14.27 -18.85
CA GLY A 450 -7.40 15.52 -18.34
C GLY A 450 -8.11 15.34 -16.99
N PHE A 451 -8.82 16.38 -16.55
CA PHE A 451 -9.69 16.32 -15.37
C PHE A 451 -10.87 17.27 -15.51
N THR A 452 -11.97 16.99 -14.81
CA THR A 452 -13.11 17.89 -14.65
C THR A 452 -13.04 18.65 -13.32
N TRP A 453 -13.65 19.84 -13.22
CA TRP A 453 -13.69 20.62 -11.98
C TRP A 453 -14.48 19.93 -10.87
N SER A 454 -15.34 18.95 -11.21
CA SER A 454 -15.97 18.05 -10.25
C SER A 454 -15.01 17.02 -9.64
N GLY A 455 -13.76 16.95 -10.13
CA GLY A 455 -12.70 16.11 -9.60
C GLY A 455 -12.63 14.71 -10.21
N HIS A 456 -13.13 14.54 -11.44
CA HIS A 456 -13.05 13.26 -12.16
C HIS A 456 -11.94 13.31 -13.21
N PHE A 457 -11.34 12.16 -13.47
CA PHE A 457 -10.45 11.98 -14.61
C PHE A 457 -11.27 11.95 -15.91
N THR A 458 -10.72 12.53 -16.97
CA THR A 458 -11.29 12.46 -18.33
C THR A 458 -10.17 12.25 -19.35
N TRP A 459 -10.53 11.76 -20.52
CA TRP A 459 -9.61 11.64 -21.65
C TRP A 459 -9.76 12.86 -22.55
N ILE A 460 -8.65 13.44 -22.97
CA ILE A 460 -8.63 14.62 -23.84
C ILE A 460 -7.72 14.38 -25.04
N ASN A 461 -7.98 15.09 -26.13
CA ASN A 461 -7.06 15.13 -27.26
C ASN A 461 -5.73 15.77 -26.86
N ILE A 462 -4.67 15.41 -27.56
CA ILE A 462 -3.35 16.00 -27.35
C ILE A 462 -3.44 17.51 -27.66
N GLN A 463 -2.97 18.32 -26.72
CA GLN A 463 -2.99 19.78 -26.84
C GLN A 463 -2.18 20.26 -28.05
N LYS A 464 -2.62 21.34 -28.71
CA LYS A 464 -2.03 21.82 -29.98
C LYS A 464 -0.55 22.10 -29.86
N HIS A 465 -0.14 22.77 -28.78
CA HIS A 465 1.27 23.08 -28.52
C HIS A 465 2.14 21.81 -28.35
N GLU A 466 1.58 20.74 -27.80
CA GLU A 466 2.29 19.47 -27.62
C GLU A 466 2.41 18.70 -28.94
N ILE A 467 1.43 18.82 -29.84
CA ILE A 467 1.52 18.28 -31.21
C ILE A 467 2.69 18.95 -31.95
N GLU A 468 2.82 20.28 -31.86
CA GLU A 468 3.87 21.05 -32.52
C GLU A 468 5.28 20.73 -32.00
N LEU A 469 5.40 20.39 -30.71
CA LEU A 469 6.69 20.03 -30.08
C LEU A 469 7.17 18.62 -30.45
N ARG A 470 6.29 17.75 -30.92
CA ARG A 470 6.62 16.34 -31.19
C ARG A 470 7.36 16.20 -32.51
N SER A 471 8.57 15.64 -32.45
CA SER A 471 9.35 15.28 -33.65
C SER A 471 8.78 14.10 -34.45
N SER A 472 7.93 13.28 -33.83
CA SER A 472 7.41 12.05 -34.41
C SER A 472 6.10 11.63 -33.72
N PRO A 473 5.17 10.94 -34.42
CA PRO A 473 3.96 10.36 -33.82
C PRO A 473 4.22 9.42 -32.63
N ILE A 474 5.40 8.81 -32.54
CA ILE A 474 5.76 7.90 -31.44
C ILE A 474 6.60 8.55 -30.33
N SER A 475 6.78 9.87 -30.37
CA SER A 475 7.52 10.60 -29.34
C SER A 475 6.80 10.51 -27.98
N PRO A 476 7.52 10.51 -26.85
CA PRO A 476 6.92 10.71 -25.53
C PRO A 476 6.06 11.97 -25.52
N THR A 477 4.81 11.84 -25.07
CA THR A 477 3.83 12.93 -25.11
C THR A 477 3.43 13.31 -23.71
N ARG A 478 3.56 14.60 -23.37
CA ARG A 478 3.19 15.10 -22.05
C ARG A 478 1.68 15.00 -21.82
N SER A 479 1.33 14.56 -20.63
CA SER A 479 -0.07 14.38 -20.21
C SER A 479 -0.36 15.24 -18.98
N PRO A 480 -1.39 16.11 -19.01
CA PRO A 480 -1.75 16.93 -17.86
C PRO A 480 -2.04 16.11 -16.60
N THR A 481 -2.73 14.98 -16.76
CA THR A 481 -3.04 14.04 -15.68
C THR A 481 -2.76 12.59 -16.10
N MET A 482 -2.91 11.65 -15.18
CA MET A 482 -2.87 10.21 -15.47
C MET A 482 -4.13 9.50 -14.98
N ALA A 483 -4.46 8.36 -15.62
CA ALA A 483 -5.51 7.47 -15.13
C ALA A 483 -5.11 6.81 -13.78
N GLY A 484 -3.82 6.61 -13.52
CA GLY A 484 -3.25 6.18 -12.24
C GLY A 484 -3.06 4.67 -12.06
N GLY A 485 -3.85 3.83 -12.73
CA GLY A 485 -3.75 2.37 -12.57
C GLY A 485 -2.53 1.73 -13.24
N LEU A 486 -1.97 2.36 -14.27
CA LEU A 486 -0.86 1.83 -15.08
C LEU A 486 0.20 2.91 -15.31
N PHE A 487 1.32 2.82 -14.62
CA PHE A 487 2.46 3.71 -14.82
C PHE A 487 3.78 3.08 -14.36
N ALA A 488 4.90 3.67 -14.77
CA ALA A 488 6.24 3.35 -14.30
C ALA A 488 6.90 4.62 -13.75
N ILE A 489 7.60 4.49 -12.62
CA ILE A 489 8.28 5.59 -11.93
C ILE A 489 9.59 5.08 -11.30
N ASP A 490 10.61 5.94 -11.24
CA ASP A 490 11.81 5.64 -10.45
C ASP A 490 11.45 5.52 -8.95
N ARG A 491 11.89 4.43 -8.32
CA ARG A 491 11.55 4.14 -6.92
C ARG A 491 12.05 5.24 -5.97
N LYS A 492 13.24 5.80 -6.20
CA LYS A 492 13.79 6.85 -5.33
C LYS A 492 12.97 8.12 -5.49
N TYR A 493 12.67 8.49 -6.73
CA TYR A 493 11.83 9.64 -7.04
C TYR A 493 10.42 9.52 -6.44
N PHE A 494 9.80 8.33 -6.49
CA PHE A 494 8.50 8.07 -5.86
C PHE A 494 8.47 8.42 -4.36
N TRP A 495 9.51 8.05 -3.61
CA TRP A 495 9.60 8.37 -2.18
C TRP A 495 9.99 9.83 -1.93
N GLU A 496 10.90 10.39 -2.73
CA GLU A 496 11.33 11.80 -2.63
C GLU A 496 10.17 12.77 -2.84
N ILE A 497 9.32 12.48 -3.83
CA ILE A 497 8.15 13.29 -4.14
C ILE A 497 6.96 13.03 -3.20
N GLY A 498 7.13 12.17 -2.18
CA GLY A 498 6.19 12.00 -1.06
C GLY A 498 5.18 10.87 -1.21
N SER A 499 5.46 9.84 -2.03
CA SER A 499 4.62 8.65 -2.24
C SER A 499 3.16 8.99 -2.53
N TYR A 500 2.19 8.27 -1.96
CA TYR A 500 0.77 8.70 -1.93
C TYR A 500 0.46 9.41 -0.60
N ASP A 501 -0.69 10.09 -0.54
CA ASP A 501 -1.29 10.56 0.71
C ASP A 501 -1.87 9.35 1.46
N ASP A 502 -1.24 8.97 2.57
CA ASP A 502 -1.59 7.78 3.36
C ASP A 502 -2.94 7.90 4.09
N LYS A 503 -3.56 9.09 4.07
CA LYS A 503 -4.89 9.33 4.63
C LYS A 503 -6.01 9.28 3.59
N MET A 504 -5.68 9.06 2.31
CA MET A 504 -6.70 8.71 1.32
C MET A 504 -7.20 7.29 1.60
N ASP A 505 -8.52 7.10 1.56
CA ASP A 505 -9.17 5.83 1.85
C ASP A 505 -9.94 5.33 0.62
N GLY A 506 -10.13 4.01 0.51
CA GLY A 506 -10.86 3.40 -0.61
C GLY A 506 -10.26 3.69 -1.98
N TRP A 507 -11.04 4.34 -2.84
CA TRP A 507 -10.70 4.64 -4.23
C TRP A 507 -11.10 6.06 -4.62
N GLY A 508 -10.33 6.66 -5.53
CA GLY A 508 -10.65 7.91 -6.21
C GLY A 508 -9.78 9.08 -5.75
N GLY A 509 -9.39 9.94 -6.69
CA GLY A 509 -8.66 11.19 -6.47
C GLY A 509 -7.13 11.09 -6.38
N GLU A 510 -6.58 9.90 -6.12
CA GLU A 510 -5.13 9.69 -5.95
C GLU A 510 -4.34 9.92 -7.23
N ASN A 511 -4.95 9.60 -8.38
CA ASN A 511 -4.36 9.78 -9.69
C ASN A 511 -4.19 11.28 -10.02
N LEU A 512 -5.21 12.10 -9.73
CA LEU A 512 -5.16 13.55 -9.89
C LEU A 512 -4.20 14.20 -8.89
N GLU A 513 -4.17 13.73 -7.64
CA GLU A 513 -3.28 14.27 -6.60
C GLU A 513 -1.83 14.12 -7.01
N MET A 514 -1.47 12.90 -7.39
CA MET A 514 -0.12 12.59 -7.82
C MET A 514 0.21 13.32 -9.12
N SER A 515 -0.74 13.48 -10.04
CA SER A 515 -0.53 14.26 -11.28
C SER A 515 -0.17 15.71 -11.00
N PHE A 516 -0.98 16.40 -10.19
CA PHE A 516 -0.75 17.79 -9.84
C PHE A 516 0.55 17.99 -9.07
N ARG A 517 0.86 17.07 -8.14
CA ARG A 517 2.11 17.08 -7.39
C ARG A 517 3.33 16.88 -8.28
N ILE A 518 3.33 15.89 -9.18
CA ILE A 518 4.46 15.63 -10.08
C ILE A 518 4.78 16.88 -10.90
N TRP A 519 3.78 17.46 -11.56
CA TRP A 519 3.98 18.65 -12.39
C TRP A 519 4.40 19.87 -11.58
N GLN A 520 3.69 20.19 -10.50
CA GLN A 520 3.99 21.38 -9.70
C GLN A 520 5.35 21.28 -9.01
N CYS A 521 5.84 20.07 -8.71
CA CYS A 521 7.08 19.85 -7.98
C CYS A 521 8.28 19.46 -8.88
N GLY A 522 8.16 19.63 -10.20
CA GLY A 522 9.30 19.59 -11.14
C GLY A 522 9.56 18.26 -11.85
N GLY A 523 8.62 17.32 -11.81
CA GLY A 523 8.63 16.12 -12.66
C GLY A 523 7.82 16.27 -13.94
N THR A 524 7.72 15.18 -14.70
CA THR A 524 6.91 15.12 -15.93
C THR A 524 6.01 13.89 -15.93
N LEU A 525 4.81 14.03 -16.50
CA LEU A 525 3.93 12.91 -16.82
C LEU A 525 3.89 12.71 -18.33
N GLU A 526 4.19 11.50 -18.79
CA GLU A 526 4.40 11.22 -20.20
C GLU A 526 3.70 9.92 -20.62
N ILE A 527 2.89 9.98 -21.68
CA ILE A 527 2.42 8.79 -22.39
C ILE A 527 3.51 8.37 -23.36
N ILE A 528 3.84 7.07 -23.36
CA ILE A 528 4.83 6.47 -24.24
C ILE A 528 4.09 5.63 -25.30
N PRO A 529 3.92 6.14 -26.54
CA PRO A 529 3.08 5.48 -27.55
C PRO A 529 3.53 4.07 -27.93
N CYS A 530 4.84 3.80 -27.84
CA CYS A 530 5.40 2.48 -28.11
C CYS A 530 5.10 1.44 -27.02
N SER A 531 4.58 1.86 -25.86
CA SER A 531 4.17 0.99 -24.78
C SER A 531 2.66 0.90 -24.76
N ARG A 532 2.11 -0.29 -25.02
CA ARG A 532 0.66 -0.54 -24.99
C ARG A 532 0.31 -1.61 -23.97
N VAL A 533 -0.74 -1.38 -23.20
CA VAL A 533 -1.26 -2.33 -22.21
C VAL A 533 -2.78 -2.33 -22.29
N GLY A 534 -3.38 -3.49 -22.56
CA GLY A 534 -4.83 -3.63 -22.57
C GLY A 534 -5.42 -3.61 -21.16
N HIS A 535 -6.56 -2.93 -21.02
CA HIS A 535 -7.30 -2.81 -19.78
C HIS A 535 -8.79 -3.07 -20.03
N ILE A 536 -9.44 -3.79 -19.12
CA ILE A 536 -10.89 -3.97 -19.16
C ILE A 536 -11.53 -2.79 -18.44
N PHE A 537 -12.04 -1.83 -19.21
CA PHE A 537 -12.84 -0.74 -18.66
C PHE A 537 -14.20 -1.28 -18.21
N ARG A 538 -14.66 -0.83 -17.04
CA ARG A 538 -15.89 -1.33 -16.41
C ARG A 538 -16.84 -0.18 -16.17
N ASN A 539 -18.13 -0.42 -16.40
CA ASN A 539 -19.16 0.60 -16.24
C ASN A 539 -19.52 0.88 -14.76
N PHE A 540 -19.14 0.00 -13.83
CA PHE A 540 -19.36 0.21 -12.39
C PHE A 540 -18.37 -0.58 -11.52
N HIS A 541 -18.24 -0.19 -10.26
CA HIS A 541 -17.44 -0.90 -9.27
C HIS A 541 -18.22 -2.08 -8.67
N PRO A 542 -17.73 -3.34 -8.78
CA PRO A 542 -18.47 -4.52 -8.31
C PRO A 542 -18.33 -4.80 -6.81
N TYR A 543 -17.73 -3.87 -6.05
CA TYR A 543 -17.46 -3.99 -4.62
C TYR A 543 -18.06 -2.80 -3.88
N LYS A 544 -18.46 -3.02 -2.62
CA LYS A 544 -18.94 -1.95 -1.74
C LYS A 544 -17.76 -1.31 -1.02
N PHE A 545 -17.82 0.01 -0.87
CA PHE A 545 -16.83 0.74 -0.09
C PHE A 545 -17.11 0.58 1.41
N PRO A 546 -16.06 0.46 2.25
CA PRO A 546 -16.24 0.28 3.69
C PRO A 546 -17.01 1.46 4.30
N ASN A 547 -18.06 1.15 5.06
CA ASN A 547 -18.93 2.10 5.76
C ASN A 547 -19.73 3.09 4.87
N ASP A 548 -19.91 2.80 3.58
CA ASP A 548 -20.64 3.66 2.63
C ASP A 548 -20.16 5.12 2.63
N LYS A 549 -18.88 5.35 2.94
CA LYS A 549 -18.26 6.68 2.92
C LYS A 549 -18.07 7.13 1.47
N ASP A 550 -18.26 8.43 1.22
CA ASP A 550 -17.89 9.08 -0.05
C ASP A 550 -16.36 9.23 -0.14
N THR A 551 -15.67 8.12 -0.38
CA THR A 551 -14.20 8.07 -0.45
C THR A 551 -13.67 8.96 -1.56
N HIS A 552 -14.32 8.94 -2.73
CA HIS A 552 -13.94 9.78 -3.87
C HIS A 552 -14.02 11.27 -3.53
N GLY A 553 -15.14 11.73 -2.97
CA GLY A 553 -15.31 13.13 -2.57
C GLY A 553 -14.30 13.57 -1.50
N ILE A 554 -14.08 12.74 -0.48
CA ILE A 554 -13.12 13.02 0.60
C ILE A 554 -11.69 13.12 0.06
N ASN A 555 -11.23 12.14 -0.74
CA ASN A 555 -9.89 12.13 -1.29
C ASN A 555 -9.65 13.31 -2.24
N THR A 556 -10.64 13.61 -3.09
CA THR A 556 -10.61 14.75 -4.00
C THR A 556 -10.59 16.08 -3.26
N ALA A 557 -11.28 16.20 -2.13
CA ALA A 557 -11.17 17.38 -1.26
C ALA A 557 -9.75 17.52 -0.69
N ARG A 558 -9.11 16.44 -0.22
CA ARG A 558 -7.72 16.50 0.26
C ARG A 558 -6.76 17.02 -0.82
N LEU A 559 -6.88 16.47 -2.04
CA LEU A 559 -6.23 16.96 -3.26
C LEU A 559 -6.45 18.46 -3.45
N ALA A 560 -7.71 18.90 -3.48
CA ALA A 560 -8.08 20.26 -3.88
C ALA A 560 -7.54 21.29 -2.89
N PHE A 561 -7.63 20.99 -1.59
CA PHE A 561 -7.15 21.89 -0.54
C PHE A 561 -5.62 21.99 -0.48
N VAL A 562 -4.88 20.96 -0.95
CA VAL A 562 -3.42 20.98 -0.98
C VAL A 562 -2.87 21.56 -2.27
N TRP A 563 -3.45 21.22 -3.43
CA TRP A 563 -2.80 21.43 -4.74
C TRP A 563 -3.49 22.42 -5.66
N MET A 564 -4.74 22.82 -5.43
CA MET A 564 -5.52 23.66 -6.36
C MET A 564 -5.59 25.15 -5.97
N ASP A 565 -4.91 25.57 -4.90
CA ASP A 565 -4.86 26.98 -4.47
C ASP A 565 -6.24 27.65 -4.38
N GLY A 566 -6.45 28.77 -5.09
CA GLY A 566 -7.73 29.46 -5.19
C GLY A 566 -8.72 28.83 -6.17
N TYR A 567 -8.27 27.91 -7.03
CA TYR A 567 -9.11 27.20 -8.01
C TYR A 567 -9.94 26.09 -7.38
N LYS A 568 -9.65 25.67 -6.15
CA LYS A 568 -10.52 24.76 -5.37
C LYS A 568 -11.95 25.28 -5.25
N ARG A 569 -12.20 26.59 -5.43
CA ARG A 569 -13.55 27.17 -5.48
C ARG A 569 -14.44 26.51 -6.54
N LEU A 570 -13.86 26.08 -7.66
CA LEU A 570 -14.57 25.42 -8.75
C LEU A 570 -14.97 23.99 -8.33
N PHE A 571 -14.09 23.26 -7.65
CA PHE A 571 -14.44 21.99 -7.02
C PHE A 571 -15.53 22.14 -5.93
N LEU A 572 -15.43 23.17 -5.10
CA LEU A 572 -16.39 23.45 -4.04
C LEU A 572 -17.78 23.87 -4.56
N LEU A 573 -17.90 24.26 -5.84
CA LEU A 573 -19.21 24.43 -6.49
C LEU A 573 -19.95 23.09 -6.60
N HIS A 574 -19.23 22.02 -6.90
CA HIS A 574 -19.78 20.66 -6.96
C HIS A 574 -19.93 20.04 -5.57
N ARG A 575 -19.04 20.37 -4.64
CA ARG A 575 -18.95 19.75 -3.30
C ARG A 575 -18.95 20.78 -2.17
N SER A 576 -20.08 21.48 -2.02
CA SER A 576 -20.25 22.56 -1.04
C SER A 576 -20.11 22.12 0.42
N GLU A 577 -20.33 20.84 0.72
CA GLU A 577 -20.18 20.26 2.05
C GLU A 577 -18.77 20.42 2.64
N PHE A 578 -17.73 20.39 1.80
CA PHE A 578 -16.34 20.60 2.24
C PHE A 578 -16.00 22.07 2.42
N LYS A 579 -16.79 22.99 1.86
CA LYS A 579 -16.68 24.43 2.13
C LYS A 579 -17.22 24.74 3.52
N ASP A 580 -18.40 24.20 3.82
CA ASP A 580 -19.11 24.46 5.07
C ASP A 580 -18.48 23.71 6.25
N ASN A 581 -17.87 22.54 6.02
CA ASN A 581 -17.20 21.77 7.07
C ASN A 581 -15.84 21.18 6.60
N PRO A 582 -14.75 21.97 6.66
CA PRO A 582 -13.42 21.53 6.25
C PRO A 582 -12.82 20.38 7.09
N LYS A 583 -13.43 20.01 8.23
CA LYS A 583 -12.96 18.88 9.04
C LYS A 583 -13.28 17.53 8.40
N LEU A 584 -14.20 17.47 7.43
CA LEU A 584 -14.66 16.24 6.80
C LEU A 584 -13.57 15.48 6.05
N PHE A 585 -12.60 16.18 5.44
CA PHE A 585 -11.51 15.54 4.69
C PHE A 585 -10.26 15.24 5.55
N GLY A 586 -10.30 15.54 6.86
CA GLY A 586 -9.22 15.23 7.80
C GLY A 586 -8.01 16.17 7.73
N ASN A 587 -6.94 15.80 8.44
CA ASN A 587 -5.72 16.61 8.52
C ASN A 587 -4.88 16.49 7.23
N ILE A 588 -4.45 17.64 6.68
CA ILE A 588 -3.62 17.75 5.46
C ILE A 588 -2.26 18.41 5.72
N SER A 589 -1.89 18.66 6.99
CA SER A 589 -0.69 19.43 7.37
C SER A 589 0.58 18.84 6.76
N GLU A 590 0.76 17.52 6.82
CA GLU A 590 1.93 16.84 6.24
C GLU A 590 2.05 17.06 4.72
N ARG A 591 0.92 17.10 4.00
CA ARG A 591 0.92 17.32 2.55
C ARG A 591 1.22 18.78 2.21
N LEU A 592 0.74 19.72 3.01
CA LEU A 592 1.09 21.14 2.89
C LEU A 592 2.58 21.38 3.18
N GLU A 593 3.13 20.74 4.19
CA GLU A 593 4.57 20.79 4.51
C GLU A 593 5.42 20.16 3.41
N LEU A 594 4.99 19.02 2.85
CA LEU A 594 5.63 18.40 1.69
C LEU A 594 5.69 19.37 0.51
N ARG A 595 4.57 20.02 0.16
CA ARG A 595 4.48 21.00 -0.93
C ARG A 595 5.45 22.17 -0.71
N LYS A 596 5.54 22.68 0.53
CA LYS A 596 6.49 23.74 0.91
C LYS A 596 7.94 23.27 0.78
N ARG A 597 8.26 22.09 1.33
CA ARG A 597 9.62 21.51 1.32
C ARG A 597 10.16 21.31 -0.08
N LEU A 598 9.31 20.83 -0.99
CA LEU A 598 9.66 20.60 -2.40
C LEU A 598 9.63 21.88 -3.26
N LYS A 599 9.25 23.02 -2.68
CA LYS A 599 9.15 24.33 -3.37
C LYS A 599 8.30 24.25 -4.64
N CYS A 600 7.17 23.56 -4.55
CA CYS A 600 6.31 23.34 -5.70
C CYS A 600 5.68 24.64 -6.21
N LYS A 601 5.42 24.70 -7.51
CA LYS A 601 4.73 25.79 -8.20
C LYS A 601 3.26 25.87 -7.79
N SER A 602 2.62 27.00 -8.09
CA SER A 602 1.18 27.19 -7.89
C SER A 602 0.35 26.40 -8.91
N PHE A 603 -0.93 26.19 -8.62
CA PHE A 603 -1.88 25.63 -9.57
C PHE A 603 -2.12 26.55 -10.78
N LYS A 604 -2.03 27.87 -10.59
CA LYS A 604 -2.05 28.82 -11.71
C LYS A 604 -0.95 28.51 -12.73
N TRP A 605 0.29 28.34 -12.25
CA TRP A 605 1.41 27.92 -13.09
C TRP A 605 1.12 26.59 -13.81
N TYR A 606 0.49 25.62 -13.15
CA TYR A 606 0.11 24.35 -13.78
C TYR A 606 -0.88 24.57 -14.93
N LEU A 607 -1.94 25.37 -14.73
CA LEU A 607 -2.89 25.71 -15.79
C LEU A 607 -2.20 26.47 -16.92
N ASP A 608 -1.39 27.48 -16.61
CA ASP A 608 -0.74 28.32 -17.62
C ASP A 608 0.33 27.57 -18.46
N ASN A 609 0.97 26.52 -17.91
CA ASN A 609 2.13 25.86 -18.54
C ASN A 609 1.92 24.40 -18.95
N ILE A 610 1.03 23.68 -18.26
CA ILE A 610 0.82 22.24 -18.49
C ILE A 610 -0.54 21.99 -19.14
N TYR A 611 -1.57 22.73 -18.72
CA TYR A 611 -2.92 22.57 -19.28
C TYR A 611 -3.58 23.90 -19.67
N PRO A 612 -2.97 24.69 -20.57
CA PRO A 612 -3.47 26.01 -20.97
C PRO A 612 -4.82 25.97 -21.68
N GLU A 613 -5.16 24.85 -22.31
CA GLU A 613 -6.45 24.68 -23.00
C GLU A 613 -7.60 24.37 -22.03
N LYS A 614 -7.34 24.22 -20.72
CA LYS A 614 -8.37 23.95 -19.72
C LYS A 614 -9.30 25.15 -19.55
N PHE A 615 -10.57 24.99 -19.88
CA PHE A 615 -11.57 26.02 -19.64
C PHE A 615 -11.80 26.26 -18.14
N ILE A 616 -11.63 27.51 -17.71
CA ILE A 616 -11.87 27.99 -16.35
C ILE A 616 -13.19 28.79 -16.36
N PRO A 617 -14.29 28.25 -15.82
CA PRO A 617 -15.63 28.78 -16.07
C PRO A 617 -15.85 30.24 -15.64
N ASP A 618 -15.16 30.72 -14.61
CA ASP A 618 -15.30 32.08 -14.09
C ASP A 618 -14.16 33.03 -14.52
N GLU A 619 -13.16 32.56 -15.26
CA GLU A 619 -12.04 33.39 -15.77
C GLU A 619 -12.02 33.49 -17.30
N ASN A 620 -12.44 32.45 -18.02
CA ASN A 620 -12.52 32.42 -19.49
C ASN A 620 -13.90 32.80 -20.04
N ALA A 621 -14.67 33.59 -19.27
CA ALA A 621 -16.04 33.95 -19.56
C ALA A 621 -16.31 35.46 -19.41
N VAL A 622 -17.17 35.98 -20.27
CA VAL A 622 -17.69 37.36 -20.21
C VAL A 622 -18.65 37.51 -19.03
N ALA A 623 -19.44 36.48 -18.77
CA ALA A 623 -20.36 36.40 -17.65
C ALA A 623 -20.50 34.95 -17.20
N TYR A 624 -20.71 34.72 -15.91
CA TYR A 624 -20.91 33.39 -15.34
C TYR A 624 -21.89 33.44 -14.17
N GLY A 625 -22.48 32.30 -13.83
CA GLY A 625 -23.42 32.16 -12.71
C GLY A 625 -24.70 31.48 -13.15
N ARG A 626 -25.85 32.05 -12.75
CA ARG A 626 -27.18 31.52 -13.12
C ARG A 626 -27.84 32.38 -14.19
N VAL A 627 -28.48 31.74 -15.16
CA VAL A 627 -29.32 32.42 -16.16
C VAL A 627 -30.75 32.43 -15.66
N ARG A 628 -31.22 33.58 -15.14
CA ARG A 628 -32.56 33.75 -14.56
C ARG A 628 -33.49 34.51 -15.49
N LEU A 629 -34.74 34.04 -15.62
CA LEU A 629 -35.80 34.79 -16.29
C LEU A 629 -36.12 36.07 -15.49
N ARG A 630 -36.17 37.24 -16.15
CA ARG A 630 -36.46 38.51 -15.45
C ARG A 630 -37.83 38.51 -14.76
N SER A 631 -38.84 37.92 -15.41
CA SER A 631 -40.24 37.94 -14.97
C SER A 631 -40.65 36.84 -13.99
N LYS A 632 -39.82 35.80 -13.80
CA LYS A 632 -40.15 34.61 -12.98
C LYS A 632 -38.96 34.14 -12.16
N GLN A 633 -39.19 33.42 -11.07
CA GLN A 633 -38.12 32.74 -10.31
C GLN A 633 -37.70 31.43 -10.99
N LEU A 634 -37.51 31.46 -12.31
CA LEU A 634 -37.08 30.32 -13.12
C LEU A 634 -35.68 30.57 -13.66
N CYS A 635 -34.84 29.55 -13.59
CA CYS A 635 -33.46 29.55 -14.03
C CYS A 635 -33.25 28.45 -15.07
N LEU A 636 -32.32 28.68 -16.00
CA LEU A 636 -31.80 27.64 -16.88
C LEU A 636 -31.20 26.52 -16.02
N ASP A 637 -31.53 25.27 -16.32
CA ASP A 637 -31.13 24.11 -15.54
C ASP A 637 -30.91 22.91 -16.47
N ASN A 638 -29.94 22.06 -16.14
CA ASN A 638 -29.69 20.81 -16.86
C ASN A 638 -30.69 19.70 -16.51
N LEU A 639 -31.65 19.95 -15.62
CA LEU A 639 -32.71 19.04 -15.19
C LEU A 639 -32.20 17.67 -14.71
N GLN A 640 -31.01 17.63 -14.11
CA GLN A 640 -30.32 16.40 -13.68
C GLN A 640 -30.01 15.43 -14.83
N HIS A 641 -29.98 15.90 -16.07
CA HIS A 641 -29.42 15.11 -17.17
C HIS A 641 -27.94 14.82 -16.94
N GLU A 642 -27.53 13.60 -17.30
CA GLU A 642 -26.14 13.22 -17.37
C GLU A 642 -25.44 14.01 -18.50
N GLU A 643 -24.26 14.56 -18.21
CA GLU A 643 -23.54 15.44 -19.15
C GLU A 643 -22.63 14.67 -20.13
N ASP A 644 -22.58 13.34 -20.02
CA ASP A 644 -21.84 12.43 -20.91
C ASP A 644 -22.52 12.26 -22.27
N LYS A 645 -23.79 12.66 -22.39
CA LYS A 645 -24.61 12.57 -23.60
C LYS A 645 -25.24 13.91 -23.93
N PRO A 646 -25.59 14.15 -25.20
CA PRO A 646 -26.39 15.30 -25.58
C PRO A 646 -27.70 15.38 -24.80
N TYR A 647 -28.00 16.54 -24.21
CA TYR A 647 -29.23 16.75 -23.43
C TYR A 647 -29.85 18.11 -23.71
N ASN A 648 -31.17 18.20 -23.58
CA ASN A 648 -31.89 19.45 -23.80
C ASN A 648 -31.89 20.30 -22.53
N LEU A 649 -31.61 21.60 -22.68
CA LEU A 649 -31.76 22.54 -21.56
C LEU A 649 -33.22 22.79 -21.25
N GLY A 650 -33.49 22.99 -19.96
CA GLY A 650 -34.81 23.34 -19.47
C GLY A 650 -34.79 24.52 -18.53
N LEU A 651 -35.97 24.82 -18.01
CA LEU A 651 -36.17 25.79 -16.95
C LEU A 651 -36.59 25.06 -15.68
N TYR A 652 -35.99 25.43 -14.56
CA TYR A 652 -36.38 24.97 -13.23
C TYR A 652 -36.46 26.14 -12.26
N SER A 653 -37.05 25.93 -11.08
CA SER A 653 -37.04 26.94 -10.02
C SER A 653 -35.60 27.30 -9.67
N CYS A 654 -35.30 28.59 -9.55
CA CYS A 654 -33.96 29.04 -9.16
C CYS A 654 -33.61 28.51 -7.76
N HIS A 655 -32.51 27.76 -7.64
CA HIS A 655 -32.09 27.19 -6.36
C HIS A 655 -31.64 28.29 -5.39
N THR A 656 -31.83 28.05 -4.09
CA THR A 656 -31.42 28.99 -3.03
C THR A 656 -29.91 29.21 -3.03
N LYS A 657 -29.13 28.14 -3.20
CA LYS A 657 -27.68 28.16 -3.45
C LYS A 657 -27.41 27.92 -4.95
N LEU A 658 -26.25 28.35 -5.43
CA LEU A 658 -25.83 28.09 -6.81
C LEU A 658 -25.28 26.66 -6.90
N TYR A 659 -26.03 25.78 -7.57
CA TYR A 659 -25.62 24.39 -7.83
C TYR A 659 -25.08 24.24 -9.26
N PRO A 660 -24.26 23.20 -9.53
CA PRO A 660 -23.72 22.93 -10.86
C PRO A 660 -24.80 22.78 -11.94
N SER A 661 -26.02 22.35 -11.59
CA SER A 661 -27.13 22.22 -12.53
C SER A 661 -27.55 23.55 -13.16
N GLN A 662 -27.40 24.66 -12.42
CA GLN A 662 -27.76 26.02 -12.83
C GLN A 662 -26.55 26.92 -13.07
N PHE A 663 -25.35 26.34 -13.10
CA PHE A 663 -24.12 27.09 -13.32
C PHE A 663 -23.74 27.06 -14.80
N PHE A 664 -23.74 28.24 -15.42
CA PHE A 664 -23.41 28.45 -16.82
C PHE A 664 -22.41 29.59 -16.95
N SER A 665 -21.63 29.53 -18.01
CA SER A 665 -20.64 30.53 -18.38
C SER A 665 -20.89 30.94 -19.83
N LEU A 666 -20.94 32.24 -20.09
CA LEU A 666 -20.86 32.77 -21.44
C LEU A 666 -19.38 32.97 -21.77
N SER A 667 -18.80 32.06 -22.55
CA SER A 667 -17.37 32.07 -22.85
C SER A 667 -16.96 33.35 -23.59
N ASN A 668 -15.66 33.67 -23.56
CA ASN A 668 -15.10 34.77 -24.35
C ASN A 668 -15.27 34.57 -25.87
N SER A 669 -15.56 33.36 -26.34
CA SER A 669 -15.84 33.02 -27.74
C SER A 669 -17.32 33.09 -28.12
N GLY A 670 -18.22 33.47 -27.19
CA GLY A 670 -19.66 33.57 -27.44
C GLY A 670 -20.41 32.24 -27.30
N GLU A 671 -19.88 31.30 -26.50
CA GLU A 671 -20.51 30.00 -26.24
C GLU A 671 -21.29 30.05 -24.92
N LEU A 672 -22.56 29.64 -24.93
CA LEU A 672 -23.28 29.29 -23.71
C LEU A 672 -22.78 27.92 -23.25
N ARG A 673 -21.93 27.92 -22.24
CA ARG A 673 -21.10 26.76 -21.92
C ARG A 673 -21.19 26.36 -20.45
N LYS A 674 -21.05 25.07 -20.18
CA LYS A 674 -20.65 24.55 -18.87
C LYS A 674 -19.14 24.31 -18.86
N GLU A 675 -18.67 23.16 -18.43
CA GLU A 675 -17.24 22.85 -18.49
C GLU A 675 -16.86 22.27 -19.86
N GLU A 676 -17.44 21.11 -20.19
CA GLU A 676 -17.15 20.36 -21.42
C GLU A 676 -18.28 20.43 -22.44
N THR A 677 -19.46 20.91 -22.02
CA THR A 677 -20.65 20.99 -22.88
C THR A 677 -21.01 22.43 -23.27
N CYS A 678 -21.42 22.61 -24.52
CA CYS A 678 -21.79 23.87 -25.16
C CYS A 678 -23.23 23.77 -25.68
N GLY A 679 -23.98 24.86 -25.53
CA GLY A 679 -25.36 24.97 -26.01
C GLY A 679 -25.41 25.28 -27.50
N ILE A 680 -25.93 24.33 -28.27
CA ILE A 680 -26.22 24.47 -29.69
C ILE A 680 -27.73 24.68 -29.91
N ILE A 681 -28.06 25.48 -30.91
CA ILE A 681 -29.44 25.73 -31.32
C ILE A 681 -29.85 24.63 -32.30
N LEU A 682 -30.85 23.83 -31.93
CA LEU A 682 -31.48 22.89 -32.84
C LEU A 682 -32.58 23.63 -33.62
N ASP A 683 -32.28 23.96 -34.88
CA ASP A 683 -33.24 24.58 -35.78
C ASP A 683 -34.10 23.50 -36.44
N GLU A 684 -35.30 23.27 -35.89
CA GLU A 684 -36.31 22.46 -36.56
C GLU A 684 -37.05 23.35 -37.55
N ASN A 685 -36.73 23.19 -38.84
CA ASN A 685 -37.44 23.83 -39.96
C ASN A 685 -38.95 23.86 -39.67
N GLN A 686 -39.51 25.07 -39.52
CA GLN A 686 -40.93 25.42 -39.34
C GLN A 686 -41.49 25.60 -37.90
N LYS A 687 -40.68 25.67 -36.83
CA LYS A 687 -41.18 26.05 -35.49
C LYS A 687 -40.83 27.49 -35.08
N PRO A 688 -41.71 28.21 -34.35
CA PRO A 688 -41.42 29.56 -33.85
C PRO A 688 -40.44 29.59 -32.65
N HIS A 689 -39.98 28.42 -32.20
CA HIS A 689 -39.10 28.26 -31.04
C HIS A 689 -38.03 27.24 -31.37
N ALA A 690 -36.77 27.60 -31.19
CA ALA A 690 -35.64 26.70 -31.30
C ALA A 690 -35.33 26.04 -29.95
N GLN A 691 -35.01 24.75 -29.96
CA GLN A 691 -34.61 24.03 -28.77
C GLN A 691 -33.09 24.15 -28.57
N ILE A 692 -32.65 24.30 -27.33
CA ILE A 692 -31.22 24.34 -27.01
C ILE A 692 -30.80 22.98 -26.50
N GLN A 693 -29.85 22.35 -27.20
CA GLN A 693 -29.23 21.10 -26.79
C GLN A 693 -27.79 21.37 -26.35
N MET A 694 -27.40 20.81 -25.22
CA MET A 694 -26.01 20.80 -24.76
C MET A 694 -25.31 19.59 -25.37
N THR A 695 -24.20 19.82 -26.05
CA THR A 695 -23.35 18.80 -26.65
C THR A 695 -21.89 19.06 -26.28
N GLU A 696 -20.98 18.13 -26.56
CA GLU A 696 -19.54 18.35 -26.37
C GLU A 696 -19.08 19.58 -27.15
N CYS A 697 -18.33 20.46 -26.48
CA CYS A 697 -17.84 21.69 -27.09
C CYS A 697 -16.86 21.40 -28.23
N ASN A 698 -17.25 21.69 -29.47
CA ASN A 698 -16.40 21.54 -30.65
C ASN A 698 -15.80 22.90 -31.07
N SER A 699 -14.47 22.96 -31.25
CA SER A 699 -13.78 24.19 -31.63
C SER A 699 -14.10 24.70 -33.03
N GLU A 700 -14.60 23.84 -33.92
CA GLU A 700 -14.67 24.13 -35.36
C GLU A 700 -16.06 24.55 -35.87
N ASN A 701 -17.19 24.05 -35.35
CA ASN A 701 -18.47 24.17 -36.09
C ASN A 701 -19.78 24.30 -35.27
N GLY A 702 -19.79 24.75 -34.01
CA GLY A 702 -21.10 25.02 -33.36
C GLY A 702 -21.07 25.69 -32.00
N GLY A 703 -22.11 26.49 -31.71
CA GLY A 703 -22.40 27.02 -30.37
C GLY A 703 -21.90 28.43 -30.07
N LYS A 704 -21.28 29.14 -31.04
CA LYS A 704 -20.80 30.53 -30.88
C LYS A 704 -21.88 31.57 -31.23
N ASP A 705 -23.11 31.28 -30.84
CA ASP A 705 -24.30 32.02 -31.27
C ASP A 705 -24.82 32.97 -30.18
N TRP A 706 -24.13 33.04 -29.03
CA TRP A 706 -24.63 33.70 -27.84
C TRP A 706 -23.93 35.04 -27.60
N ILE A 707 -24.73 36.10 -27.53
CA ILE A 707 -24.26 37.46 -27.22
C ILE A 707 -25.09 38.01 -26.05
N LEU A 708 -24.42 38.47 -25.00
CA LEU A 708 -25.09 39.16 -23.89
C LEU A 708 -25.42 40.60 -24.31
N THR A 709 -26.70 40.90 -24.46
CA THR A 709 -27.19 42.25 -24.80
C THR A 709 -27.79 42.94 -23.57
N ASN A 710 -27.64 44.27 -23.48
CA ASN A 710 -28.14 45.12 -22.39
C ASN A 710 -27.68 44.72 -20.98
N VAL A 711 -26.41 44.96 -20.68
CA VAL A 711 -25.84 44.87 -19.32
C VAL A 711 -26.33 46.07 -18.50
N SER A 712 -27.50 45.96 -17.90
CA SER A 712 -27.81 46.80 -16.73
C SER A 712 -27.07 46.19 -15.55
N MET A 713 -26.03 46.87 -15.04
CA MET A 713 -25.44 46.52 -13.75
C MET A 713 -26.54 46.62 -12.70
N ALA A 714 -27.05 45.48 -12.26
CA ALA A 714 -27.94 45.43 -11.10
C ALA A 714 -27.03 45.58 -9.88
N GLU A 715 -27.19 46.70 -9.17
CA GLU A 715 -26.54 46.99 -7.87
C GLU A 715 -26.79 45.90 -6.83
#